data_AF-A0A5C5V0W6-F1
#
_entry.id   AF-A0A5C5V0W6-F1
#
_cell.length_a   1.000
_cell.length_b   1.000
_cell.length_c   1.000
_cell.angle_alpha   90.00
_cell.angle_beta   90.00
_cell.angle_gamma   90.00
#
_symmetry.space_group_name_H-M   'P 1'
#
loop_
_entity.id
_entity.type
_entity.pdbx_description
1 polymer ?
#
loop_
_entity_poly.entity_id
_entity_poly.type
_entity_poly.pdbx_seq_one_letter_code
_entity_poly.pdbx_strand_id
1 'polypeptide(L)'
;MSPHPRQRRPASQRRSGIAVVVVLALLSITLAMSYAMMRTQMNASQIERNLHRTGSARHAAHSALAIGVRKMHSGNWQGVGVPLTGSLSDVESYIVTYEAGDAQLTPADPDWQEYPYRITVKATGIAFDPLDPTYKSEYQAEAVVQLVRKQRNDNPAHFTSAQTYTTYLWGTQSNSIEMPVSINGPAHIQGPLDLCTAMPATERPFHGLVDEVAIFDHPISNLSLLFMYLNGNGNNSTMQSQISNQSPSYWWRFNESSSSSATTAPQVGGRTGTYHGGTLPGVTVSGANRAAYFDGESGHLDLGKFELPAGGQFTILAWIAPMSGDSTNEWARIISKATGTSASDHSFMFGFQKGNTNSARLRTHITFGNSAYTNVAAGGDVIPGYWSMVAITYDGSALRFYKNGVYISGYSISGAPGTDPNAKVWIGDNPPGAARTRFLGDLLKMQTAGQGDYRPFTGDIRLNSATNPNSHWLTLSRMLGLNVNFANHSVTSPSEITADAETYQLFPGGKTYTVPSINGNIRDVSFVPSMTDNPLGVLRVQGALDVGDDVTIEGLIITPTANTDIHLSGDGIKLTATTLPAVIGDTTPWELPVIYSRDDVIVDDAQAVVEGAVIAHDQFEIDQGKDDAKFLLSGMLHAQRTAIGTRESWDQFQNKWDDQLDNFVDDTGADADDYFPQWLDDEEDLPLDKNLSISPPAEPKSYYWPDLSRPLYLADPKDAGLVWKYVRRSAGGGG
;
A
#
# COMPACT_ATOMS: atom_id res chain seq x y z
N MET A 1 -20.93 -102.19 75.16
CA MET A 1 -21.73 -102.17 76.40
C MET A 1 -23.13 -101.68 76.06
N SER A 2 -24.09 -102.60 75.94
CA SER A 2 -25.54 -102.29 75.96
C SER A 2 -25.95 -101.83 77.37
N PRO A 3 -27.09 -101.11 77.53
CA PRO A 3 -28.34 -101.86 77.69
C PRO A 3 -29.59 -101.22 77.04
N HIS A 4 -30.36 -102.07 76.37
CA HIS A 4 -31.83 -102.01 76.24
C HIS A 4 -32.49 -102.43 77.59
N PRO A 5 -33.82 -102.45 77.76
CA PRO A 5 -34.85 -101.41 77.57
C PRO A 5 -35.83 -101.39 78.78
N ARG A 6 -36.78 -100.44 78.86
CA ARG A 6 -38.08 -100.72 79.53
C ARG A 6 -39.23 -100.02 78.82
N GLN A 7 -40.03 -100.84 78.14
CA GLN A 7 -41.34 -100.49 77.58
C GLN A 7 -42.40 -100.42 78.70
N ARG A 8 -43.26 -99.39 78.64
CA ARG A 8 -44.69 -99.47 78.99
C ARG A 8 -45.48 -98.62 77.99
N ARG A 9 -46.39 -99.26 77.24
CA ARG A 9 -47.47 -98.69 76.40
C ARG A 9 -48.78 -98.72 77.23
N PRO A 10 -49.92 -98.16 76.74
CA PRO A 10 -50.15 -96.87 76.09
C PRO A 10 -51.36 -96.13 76.71
N ALA A 11 -51.55 -94.84 76.43
CA ALA A 11 -52.84 -94.16 76.62
C ALA A 11 -53.16 -93.29 75.41
N SER A 12 -54.27 -93.60 74.74
CA SER A 12 -54.82 -92.88 73.61
C SER A 12 -55.43 -91.56 74.06
N GLN A 13 -55.01 -90.43 73.49
CA GLN A 13 -55.74 -89.17 73.59
C GLN A 13 -55.89 -88.50 72.22
N ARG A 14 -57.11 -88.01 72.01
CA ARG A 14 -57.73 -87.59 70.76
C ARG A 14 -57.00 -86.41 70.10
N ARG A 15 -56.90 -86.47 68.76
CA ARG A 15 -56.45 -85.39 67.89
C ARG A 15 -57.56 -84.31 67.78
N SER A 16 -57.37 -83.16 68.40
CA SER A 16 -58.18 -81.96 68.13
C SER A 16 -57.39 -80.64 68.19
N GLY A 17 -56.10 -80.68 67.83
CA GLY A 17 -55.24 -79.49 67.65
C GLY A 17 -54.60 -79.36 66.26
N ILE A 18 -54.64 -80.42 65.43
CA ILE A 18 -54.02 -80.43 64.09
C ILE A 18 -54.77 -79.51 63.13
N ALA A 19 -56.10 -79.40 63.24
CA ALA A 19 -56.87 -78.52 62.35
C ALA A 19 -56.52 -77.02 62.54
N VAL A 20 -56.33 -76.56 63.78
CA VAL A 20 -55.96 -75.15 64.07
C VAL A 20 -54.51 -74.86 63.68
N VAL A 21 -53.58 -75.79 63.90
CA VAL A 21 -52.18 -75.65 63.46
C VAL A 21 -52.07 -75.70 61.93
N VAL A 22 -52.85 -76.53 61.24
CA VAL A 22 -52.90 -76.56 59.77
C VAL A 22 -53.53 -75.29 59.21
N VAL A 23 -54.58 -74.75 59.83
CA VAL A 23 -55.19 -73.46 59.42
C VAL A 23 -54.24 -72.28 59.68
N LEU A 24 -53.54 -72.23 60.81
CA LEU A 24 -52.53 -71.19 61.09
C LEU A 24 -51.29 -71.33 60.18
N ALA A 25 -50.85 -72.56 59.89
CA ALA A 25 -49.78 -72.81 58.93
C ALA A 25 -50.19 -72.39 57.50
N LEU A 26 -51.40 -72.76 57.06
CA LEU A 26 -51.95 -72.31 55.78
C LEU A 26 -52.11 -70.78 55.74
N LEU A 27 -52.61 -70.15 56.80
CA LEU A 27 -52.69 -68.69 56.91
C LEU A 27 -51.32 -68.03 56.82
N SER A 28 -50.30 -68.56 57.53
CA SER A 28 -48.94 -68.03 57.49
C SER A 28 -48.29 -68.18 56.11
N ILE A 29 -48.51 -69.30 55.41
CA ILE A 29 -48.04 -69.53 54.05
C ILE A 29 -48.77 -68.60 53.07
N THR A 30 -50.08 -68.41 53.22
CA THR A 30 -50.86 -67.49 52.38
C THR A 30 -50.47 -66.02 52.61
N LEU A 31 -50.15 -65.62 53.84
CA LEU A 31 -49.63 -64.28 54.17
C LEU A 31 -48.21 -64.08 53.63
N ALA A 32 -47.34 -65.09 53.76
CA ALA A 32 -45.98 -65.04 53.22
C ALA A 32 -45.99 -64.99 51.68
N MET A 33 -46.85 -65.78 51.02
CA MET A 33 -47.05 -65.74 49.57
C MET A 33 -47.66 -64.41 49.12
N SER A 34 -48.66 -63.89 49.84
CA SER A 34 -49.25 -62.56 49.56
C SER A 34 -48.24 -61.44 49.71
N TYR A 35 -47.42 -61.47 50.76
CA TYR A 35 -46.34 -60.49 50.98
C TYR A 35 -45.25 -60.61 49.92
N ALA A 36 -44.83 -61.83 49.55
CA ALA A 36 -43.85 -62.05 48.49
C ALA A 36 -44.37 -61.59 47.11
N MET A 37 -45.65 -61.85 46.80
CA MET A 37 -46.30 -61.34 45.59
C MET A 37 -46.39 -59.82 45.61
N MET A 38 -46.82 -59.22 46.72
CA MET A 38 -46.91 -57.76 46.86
C MET A 38 -45.54 -57.09 46.72
N ARG A 39 -44.48 -57.66 47.33
CA ARG A 39 -43.10 -57.18 47.18
C ARG A 39 -42.58 -57.33 45.76
N THR A 40 -42.90 -58.43 45.08
CA THR A 40 -42.51 -58.65 43.68
C THR A 40 -43.22 -57.68 42.75
N GLN A 41 -44.52 -57.44 42.96
CA GLN A 41 -45.29 -56.43 42.23
C GLN A 41 -44.81 -55.01 42.51
N MET A 42 -44.46 -54.68 43.77
CA MET A 42 -43.85 -53.40 44.12
C MET A 42 -42.50 -53.20 43.42
N ASN A 43 -41.63 -54.21 43.42
CA ASN A 43 -40.33 -54.15 42.72
C ASN A 43 -40.51 -54.03 41.19
N ALA A 44 -41.42 -54.80 40.59
CA ALA A 44 -41.72 -54.71 39.17
C ALA A 44 -42.26 -53.32 38.79
N SER A 45 -43.19 -52.77 39.58
CA SER A 45 -43.72 -51.41 39.40
C SER A 45 -42.66 -50.33 39.60
N GLN A 46 -41.68 -50.52 40.50
CA GLN A 46 -40.56 -49.61 40.66
C GLN A 46 -39.58 -49.67 39.46
N ILE A 47 -39.28 -50.87 38.97
CA ILE A 47 -38.44 -51.08 37.78
C ILE A 47 -39.11 -50.46 36.55
N GLU A 48 -40.40 -50.69 36.34
CA GLU A 48 -41.17 -50.11 35.24
C GLU A 48 -41.20 -48.58 35.31
N ARG A 49 -41.41 -48.00 36.50
CA ARG A 49 -41.33 -46.55 36.70
C ARG A 49 -39.93 -45.98 36.45
N ASN A 50 -38.88 -46.68 36.87
CA ASN A 50 -37.49 -46.29 36.60
C ASN A 50 -37.16 -46.34 35.09
N LEU A 51 -37.61 -47.39 34.40
CA LEU A 51 -37.44 -47.53 32.96
C LEU A 51 -38.21 -46.43 32.21
N HIS A 52 -39.44 -46.14 32.62
CA HIS A 52 -40.24 -45.06 32.06
C HIS A 52 -39.57 -43.69 32.28
N ARG A 53 -39.08 -43.41 33.50
CA ARG A 53 -38.33 -42.17 33.80
C ARG A 53 -37.05 -42.04 32.98
N THR A 54 -36.32 -43.13 32.77
CA THR A 54 -35.12 -43.13 31.93
C THR A 54 -35.48 -42.84 30.47
N GLY A 55 -36.59 -43.41 29.98
CA GLY A 55 -37.16 -43.09 28.67
C GLY A 55 -37.59 -41.62 28.54
N SER A 56 -38.26 -41.07 29.55
CA SER A 56 -38.65 -39.65 29.64
C SER A 56 -37.44 -38.72 29.67
N ALA A 57 -36.41 -39.03 30.47
CA ALA A 57 -35.17 -38.24 30.52
C ALA A 57 -34.48 -38.23 29.14
N ARG A 58 -34.46 -39.36 28.44
CA ARG A 58 -33.93 -39.46 27.08
C ARG A 58 -34.75 -38.66 26.06
N HIS A 59 -36.07 -38.75 26.12
CA HIS A 59 -36.97 -37.95 25.29
C HIS A 59 -36.73 -36.45 25.54
N ALA A 60 -36.67 -36.06 26.81
CA ALA A 60 -36.40 -34.69 27.21
C ALA A 60 -35.05 -34.19 26.69
N ALA A 61 -34.00 -35.00 26.78
CA ALA A 61 -32.67 -34.64 26.27
C ALA A 61 -32.63 -34.45 24.75
N HIS A 62 -33.32 -35.30 23.99
CA HIS A 62 -33.37 -35.16 22.54
C HIS A 62 -34.24 -33.97 22.08
N SER A 63 -35.36 -33.72 22.75
CA SER A 63 -36.18 -32.53 22.54
C SER A 63 -35.39 -31.26 22.89
N ALA A 64 -34.67 -31.27 24.01
CA ALA A 64 -33.81 -30.18 24.44
C ALA A 64 -32.67 -29.91 23.45
N LEU A 65 -32.05 -30.95 22.89
CA LEU A 65 -31.03 -30.79 21.85
C LEU A 65 -31.57 -30.06 20.61
N ALA A 66 -32.79 -30.42 20.16
CA ALA A 66 -33.45 -29.75 19.05
C ALA A 66 -33.84 -28.30 19.39
N ILE A 67 -34.32 -28.05 20.61
CA ILE A 67 -34.62 -26.70 21.11
C ILE A 67 -33.35 -25.85 21.17
N GLY A 68 -32.25 -26.41 21.67
CA GLY A 68 -30.95 -25.75 21.79
C GLY A 68 -30.40 -25.34 20.43
N VAL A 69 -30.31 -26.27 19.48
CA VAL A 69 -29.87 -25.97 18.12
C VAL A 69 -30.80 -24.94 17.46
N ARG A 70 -32.13 -25.08 17.61
CA ARG A 70 -33.08 -24.08 17.08
C ARG A 70 -32.87 -22.70 17.71
N LYS A 71 -32.53 -22.62 18.99
CA LYS A 71 -32.23 -21.35 19.67
C LYS A 71 -31.01 -20.68 19.05
N MET A 72 -29.98 -21.43 18.66
CA MET A 72 -28.79 -20.91 17.97
C MET A 72 -29.09 -20.29 16.60
N HIS A 73 -30.21 -20.67 15.97
CA HIS A 73 -30.73 -20.06 14.75
C HIS A 73 -31.56 -18.78 14.98
N SER A 74 -31.69 -18.32 16.22
CA SER A 74 -32.39 -17.08 16.56
C SER A 74 -31.40 -15.97 16.92
N GLY A 75 -31.74 -14.72 16.60
CA GLY A 75 -30.94 -13.55 16.96
C GLY A 75 -30.80 -13.29 18.47
N ASN A 76 -31.53 -14.04 19.32
CA ASN A 76 -31.50 -13.90 20.78
C ASN A 76 -30.75 -15.05 21.48
N TRP A 77 -29.95 -15.84 20.75
CA TRP A 77 -29.05 -16.81 21.38
C TRP A 77 -27.97 -16.07 22.18
N GLN A 78 -27.79 -16.46 23.44
CA GLN A 78 -26.88 -15.78 24.38
C GLN A 78 -25.42 -16.27 24.25
N GLY A 79 -25.19 -17.35 23.51
CA GLY A 79 -23.85 -17.82 23.19
C GLY A 79 -23.31 -18.96 24.06
N VAL A 80 -22.04 -19.28 23.81
CA VAL A 80 -21.22 -20.25 24.54
C VAL A 80 -21.13 -19.89 26.02
N GLY A 81 -21.21 -20.90 26.89
CA GLY A 81 -21.14 -20.70 28.35
C GLY A 81 -22.44 -20.24 29.02
N VAL A 82 -23.47 -19.85 28.26
CA VAL A 82 -24.79 -19.48 28.81
C VAL A 82 -25.76 -20.66 28.68
N PRO A 83 -26.18 -21.31 29.78
CA PRO A 83 -27.10 -22.43 29.71
C PRO A 83 -28.51 -21.99 29.31
N LEU A 84 -29.19 -22.82 28.52
CA LEU A 84 -30.62 -22.69 28.22
C LEU A 84 -31.38 -23.74 29.02
N THR A 85 -32.21 -23.30 29.95
CA THR A 85 -33.06 -24.17 30.76
C THR A 85 -34.53 -24.02 30.38
N GLY A 86 -35.30 -25.09 30.53
CA GLY A 86 -36.75 -25.04 30.36
C GLY A 86 -37.44 -26.31 30.81
N SER A 87 -38.77 -26.30 30.78
CA SER A 87 -39.62 -27.44 31.11
C SER A 87 -40.40 -27.89 29.88
N LEU A 88 -40.50 -29.20 29.68
CA LEU A 88 -41.35 -29.81 28.63
C LEU A 88 -42.72 -30.20 29.18
N SER A 89 -42.78 -30.52 30.48
CA SER A 89 -44.00 -30.81 31.23
C SER A 89 -43.77 -30.53 32.72
N ASP A 90 -44.76 -30.83 33.56
CA ASP A 90 -44.65 -30.71 35.03
C ASP A 90 -43.61 -31.65 35.65
N VAL A 91 -43.19 -32.69 34.91
CA VAL A 91 -42.25 -33.73 35.39
C VAL A 91 -41.02 -33.90 34.51
N GLU A 92 -40.89 -33.13 33.43
CA GLU A 92 -39.74 -33.17 32.53
C GLU A 92 -39.16 -31.76 32.35
N SER A 93 -37.87 -31.62 32.64
CA SER A 93 -37.11 -30.39 32.38
C SER A 93 -35.83 -30.68 31.61
N TYR A 94 -35.16 -29.62 31.17
CA TYR A 94 -33.90 -29.74 30.47
C TYR A 94 -32.94 -28.60 30.77
N ILE A 95 -31.66 -28.89 30.54
CA ILE A 95 -30.57 -27.94 30.53
C ILE A 95 -29.77 -28.19 29.24
N VAL A 96 -29.57 -27.16 28.43
CA VAL A 96 -28.67 -27.19 27.28
C VAL A 96 -27.47 -26.30 27.59
N THR A 97 -26.26 -26.82 27.41
CA THR A 97 -25.02 -26.07 27.45
C THR A 97 -24.37 -26.04 26.07
N TYR A 98 -23.64 -24.96 25.80
CA TYR A 98 -22.93 -24.74 24.55
C TYR A 98 -21.44 -24.60 24.87
N GLU A 99 -20.62 -25.45 24.27
CA GLU A 99 -19.17 -25.45 24.39
C GLU A 99 -18.54 -25.17 23.03
N ALA A 100 -17.48 -24.36 23.00
CA ALA A 100 -16.79 -24.05 21.75
C ALA A 100 -15.90 -25.22 21.31
N GLY A 101 -15.85 -25.46 20.01
CA GLY A 101 -15.04 -26.50 19.39
C GLY A 101 -15.71 -27.86 19.33
N ASP A 102 -14.90 -28.84 18.95
CA ASP A 102 -15.23 -30.27 18.91
C ASP A 102 -14.09 -31.05 19.58
N ALA A 103 -14.37 -31.68 20.72
CA ALA A 103 -13.37 -32.43 21.48
C ALA A 103 -12.80 -33.66 20.75
N GLN A 104 -13.44 -34.10 19.65
CA GLN A 104 -12.93 -35.19 18.82
C GLN A 104 -12.01 -34.73 17.69
N LEU A 105 -11.91 -33.41 17.45
CA LEU A 105 -11.07 -32.85 16.41
C LEU A 105 -9.68 -32.56 17.00
N THR A 106 -8.64 -32.98 16.30
CA THR A 106 -7.24 -32.84 16.69
C THR A 106 -6.47 -32.06 15.62
N PRO A 107 -5.28 -31.50 15.93
CA PRO A 107 -4.45 -30.79 14.94
C PRO A 107 -4.06 -31.60 13.69
N ALA A 108 -4.16 -32.94 13.75
CA ALA A 108 -3.87 -33.80 12.61
C ALA A 108 -5.06 -33.94 11.64
N ASP A 109 -6.26 -33.52 12.04
CA ASP A 109 -7.46 -33.65 11.23
C ASP A 109 -7.54 -32.56 10.15
N PRO A 110 -7.96 -32.90 8.91
CA PRO A 110 -8.09 -31.91 7.82
C PRO A 110 -9.03 -30.74 8.15
N ASP A 111 -10.01 -30.99 9.03
CA ASP A 111 -11.00 -30.02 9.45
C ASP A 111 -10.54 -29.17 10.64
N TRP A 112 -9.30 -29.31 11.16
CA TRP A 112 -8.85 -28.63 12.38
C TRP A 112 -9.06 -27.11 12.35
N GLN A 113 -8.92 -26.49 11.18
CA GLN A 113 -9.18 -25.06 10.97
C GLN A 113 -10.66 -24.66 11.22
N GLU A 114 -11.59 -25.61 11.20
CA GLU A 114 -13.00 -25.39 11.52
C GLU A 114 -13.31 -25.48 13.02
N TYR A 115 -12.34 -25.89 13.87
CA TYR A 115 -12.51 -25.95 15.32
C TYR A 115 -13.11 -24.66 15.92
N PRO A 116 -12.60 -23.45 15.58
CA PRO A 116 -13.12 -22.20 16.15
C PRO A 116 -14.57 -21.88 15.73
N TYR A 117 -15.05 -22.54 14.67
CA TYR A 117 -16.36 -22.35 14.07
C TYR A 117 -17.35 -23.48 14.40
N ARG A 118 -16.94 -24.46 15.22
CA ARG A 118 -17.78 -25.55 15.71
C ARG A 118 -18.26 -25.27 17.13
N ILE A 119 -19.48 -25.72 17.44
CA ILE A 119 -20.06 -25.68 18.79
C ILE A 119 -20.55 -27.08 19.14
N THR A 120 -20.12 -27.57 20.30
CA THR A 120 -20.64 -28.77 20.94
C THR A 120 -21.84 -28.39 21.82
N VAL A 121 -23.02 -28.85 21.41
CA VAL A 121 -24.29 -28.66 22.12
C VAL A 121 -24.56 -29.89 22.98
N LYS A 122 -24.55 -29.72 24.30
CA LYS A 122 -24.86 -30.79 25.25
C LYS A 122 -26.22 -30.53 25.88
N ALA A 123 -27.12 -31.50 25.77
CA ALA A 123 -28.47 -31.42 26.30
C ALA A 123 -28.68 -32.50 27.37
N THR A 124 -28.93 -32.07 28.60
CA THR A 124 -29.29 -32.93 29.73
C THR A 124 -30.79 -32.84 29.95
N GLY A 125 -31.50 -33.94 29.68
CA GLY A 125 -32.91 -34.10 30.01
C GLY A 125 -33.08 -34.67 31.40
N ILE A 126 -34.01 -34.12 32.18
CA ILE A 126 -34.27 -34.49 33.58
C ILE A 126 -35.74 -34.90 33.69
N ALA A 127 -36.00 -36.10 34.19
CA ALA A 127 -37.33 -36.58 34.51
C ALA A 127 -37.48 -36.78 36.02
N PHE A 128 -38.47 -36.13 36.63
CA PHE A 128 -38.76 -36.18 38.06
C PHE A 128 -39.82 -37.26 38.37
N ASP A 129 -39.75 -37.87 39.56
CA ASP A 129 -40.84 -38.70 40.04
C ASP A 129 -42.06 -37.81 40.38
N PRO A 130 -43.26 -38.09 39.84
CA PRO A 130 -44.45 -37.28 40.06
C PRO A 130 -44.91 -37.19 41.52
N LEU A 131 -44.50 -38.14 42.38
CA LEU A 131 -44.90 -38.22 43.78
C LEU A 131 -43.83 -37.64 44.72
N ASP A 132 -42.57 -37.64 44.30
CA ASP A 132 -41.45 -37.10 45.07
C ASP A 132 -40.35 -36.57 44.14
N PRO A 133 -40.28 -35.26 43.88
CA PRO A 133 -39.33 -34.66 42.93
C PRO A 133 -37.86 -34.77 43.37
N THR A 134 -37.56 -35.32 44.57
CA THR A 134 -36.19 -35.63 44.96
C THR A 134 -35.60 -36.81 44.18
N TYR A 135 -36.44 -37.70 43.63
CA TYR A 135 -35.99 -38.77 42.73
C TYR A 135 -36.06 -38.28 41.29
N LYS A 136 -34.90 -38.29 40.61
CA LYS A 136 -34.78 -37.90 39.20
C LYS A 136 -33.95 -38.90 38.40
N SER A 137 -34.23 -38.97 37.10
CA SER A 137 -33.40 -39.64 36.10
C SER A 137 -32.87 -38.59 35.12
N GLU A 138 -31.60 -38.72 34.74
CA GLU A 138 -30.93 -37.80 33.82
C GLU A 138 -30.42 -38.57 32.60
N TYR A 139 -30.48 -37.94 31.43
CA TYR A 139 -29.88 -38.48 30.21
C TYR A 139 -29.22 -37.33 29.44
N GLN A 140 -28.02 -37.59 28.89
CA GLN A 140 -27.27 -36.60 28.14
C GLN A 140 -27.18 -36.97 26.66
N ALA A 141 -27.55 -36.03 25.79
CA ALA A 141 -27.36 -36.11 24.36
C ALA A 141 -26.42 -34.99 23.90
N GLU A 142 -25.59 -35.26 22.89
CA GLU A 142 -24.65 -34.28 22.35
C GLU A 142 -24.78 -34.20 20.83
N ALA A 143 -24.62 -32.99 20.30
CA ALA A 143 -24.42 -32.74 18.88
C ALA A 143 -23.30 -31.73 18.67
N VAL A 144 -22.57 -31.87 17.57
CA VAL A 144 -21.65 -30.83 17.09
C VAL A 144 -22.25 -30.19 15.85
N VAL A 145 -22.28 -28.86 15.87
CA VAL A 145 -22.73 -28.03 14.75
C VAL A 145 -21.60 -27.10 14.30
N GLN A 146 -21.54 -26.79 13.01
CA GLN A 146 -20.56 -25.89 12.42
C GLN A 146 -21.26 -24.64 11.86
N LEU A 147 -20.67 -23.47 12.10
CA LEU A 147 -21.18 -22.22 11.56
C LEU A 147 -21.15 -22.24 10.03
N VAL A 148 -22.28 -21.90 9.43
CA VAL A 148 -22.43 -21.66 8.01
C VAL A 148 -22.21 -20.16 7.78
N ARG A 149 -20.98 -19.80 7.39
CA ARG A 149 -20.56 -18.41 7.17
C ARG A 149 -21.29 -17.84 5.94
N LYS A 150 -22.32 -17.03 6.15
CA LYS A 150 -23.11 -16.39 5.08
C LYS A 150 -22.88 -14.89 4.94
N GLN A 151 -22.33 -14.24 5.97
CA GLN A 151 -22.06 -12.81 5.98
C GLN A 151 -20.82 -12.53 6.85
N ARG A 152 -19.99 -11.58 6.41
CA ARG A 152 -18.93 -10.94 7.20
C ARG A 152 -19.28 -9.47 7.43
N ASN A 153 -18.73 -8.81 8.45
CA ASN A 153 -18.82 -7.35 8.54
C ASN A 153 -18.25 -6.69 7.27
N ASP A 154 -18.88 -5.59 6.87
CA ASP A 154 -18.41 -4.76 5.78
C ASP A 154 -17.23 -3.89 6.25
N ASN A 155 -16.26 -3.70 5.35
CA ASN A 155 -15.21 -2.71 5.56
C ASN A 155 -15.78 -1.29 5.53
N PRO A 156 -15.16 -0.33 6.24
CA PRO A 156 -15.45 1.08 6.05
C PRO A 156 -15.27 1.50 4.59
N ALA A 157 -16.12 2.41 4.10
CA ALA A 157 -16.11 2.83 2.69
C ALA A 157 -14.77 3.42 2.21
N HIS A 158 -14.05 4.14 3.09
CA HIS A 158 -12.73 4.67 2.78
C HIS A 158 -11.72 3.55 2.52
N PHE A 159 -11.75 2.49 3.33
CA PHE A 159 -10.83 1.36 3.19
C PHE A 159 -11.14 0.51 1.96
N THR A 160 -12.43 0.30 1.63
CA THR A 160 -12.84 -0.36 0.38
C THR A 160 -12.31 0.36 -0.86
N SER A 161 -12.24 1.70 -0.82
CA SER A 161 -11.68 2.50 -1.92
C SER A 161 -10.15 2.47 -1.94
N ALA A 162 -9.51 2.42 -0.78
CA ALA A 162 -8.06 2.40 -0.63
C ALA A 162 -7.43 1.08 -1.11
N GLN A 163 -8.11 -0.06 -0.91
CA GLN A 163 -7.58 -1.39 -1.25
C GLN A 163 -7.38 -1.67 -2.74
N THR A 164 -7.85 -0.79 -3.62
CA THR A 164 -7.56 -0.88 -5.06
C THR A 164 -6.12 -0.46 -5.40
N TYR A 165 -5.42 0.14 -4.44
CA TYR A 165 -4.04 0.60 -4.59
C TYR A 165 -3.11 -0.33 -3.82
N THR A 166 -1.95 -0.63 -4.41
CA THR A 166 -0.86 -1.29 -3.68
C THR A 166 -0.28 -0.35 -2.64
N THR A 167 -0.16 0.94 -2.95
CA THR A 167 0.31 1.97 -2.01
C THR A 167 -0.72 3.09 -1.92
N TYR A 168 -1.28 3.33 -0.73
CA TYR A 168 -2.27 4.35 -0.48
C TYR A 168 -1.80 5.34 0.59
N LEU A 169 -1.30 6.50 0.14
CA LEU A 169 -0.78 7.57 0.98
C LEU A 169 -1.83 8.69 1.07
N TRP A 170 -2.56 8.74 2.19
CA TRP A 170 -3.76 9.56 2.32
C TRP A 170 -3.53 10.92 2.97
N GLY A 171 -2.37 11.13 3.60
CA GLY A 171 -2.03 12.38 4.28
C GLY A 171 -1.57 13.47 3.34
N THR A 172 -1.48 14.69 3.86
CA THR A 172 -0.99 15.88 3.12
C THR A 172 0.47 16.20 3.40
N GLN A 173 1.16 15.36 4.17
CA GLN A 173 2.58 15.52 4.50
C GLN A 173 3.47 15.02 3.35
N SER A 174 4.74 15.45 3.32
CA SER A 174 5.70 15.01 2.30
C SER A 174 5.90 13.50 2.33
N ASN A 175 6.11 12.93 1.15
CA ASN A 175 6.44 11.55 0.92
C ASN A 175 7.83 11.51 0.27
N SER A 176 8.83 11.05 1.01
CA SER A 176 10.21 10.97 0.52
C SER A 176 10.49 9.55 0.01
N ILE A 177 10.93 9.43 -1.23
CA ILE A 177 11.20 8.13 -1.87
C ILE A 177 12.55 8.23 -2.58
N GLU A 178 13.57 7.67 -1.94
CA GLU A 178 14.93 7.62 -2.46
C GLU A 178 15.25 6.27 -3.11
N MET A 179 16.29 6.24 -3.94
CA MET A 179 16.74 5.02 -4.63
C MET A 179 17.77 4.25 -3.80
N PRO A 180 17.92 2.93 -4.02
CA PRO A 180 17.13 2.07 -4.91
C PRO A 180 15.86 1.53 -4.24
N VAL A 181 14.72 1.60 -4.94
CA VAL A 181 13.42 1.07 -4.47
C VAL A 181 12.51 0.70 -5.63
N SER A 182 11.58 -0.23 -5.42
CA SER A 182 10.55 -0.58 -6.40
C SER A 182 9.15 -0.64 -5.77
N ILE A 183 8.31 0.36 -6.09
CA ILE A 183 6.89 0.40 -5.73
C ILE A 183 6.06 0.00 -6.95
N ASN A 184 5.56 -1.23 -6.92
CA ASN A 184 4.83 -1.84 -8.01
C ASN A 184 3.32 -1.77 -7.80
N GLY A 185 2.58 -1.70 -8.90
CA GLY A 185 1.11 -1.60 -8.87
C GLY A 185 0.60 -0.17 -8.62
N PRO A 186 -0.73 0.01 -8.53
CA PRO A 186 -1.32 1.34 -8.46
C PRO A 186 -0.96 2.06 -7.15
N ALA A 187 -0.61 3.34 -7.23
CA ALA A 187 -0.31 4.17 -6.06
C ALA A 187 -1.18 5.43 -6.00
N HIS A 188 -1.60 5.78 -4.80
CA HIS A 188 -2.27 7.04 -4.49
C HIS A 188 -1.36 7.89 -3.62
N ILE A 189 -1.08 9.12 -4.05
CA ILE A 189 -0.19 10.06 -3.36
C ILE A 189 -0.95 11.37 -3.16
N GLN A 190 -1.38 11.60 -1.93
CA GLN A 190 -2.15 12.78 -1.55
C GLN A 190 -1.28 13.98 -1.17
N GLY A 191 -0.13 13.76 -0.50
CA GLY A 191 0.81 14.80 -0.09
C GLY A 191 1.85 15.13 -1.15
N PRO A 192 2.75 16.10 -0.90
CA PRO A 192 3.91 16.35 -1.74
C PRO A 192 4.76 15.07 -1.93
N LEU A 193 5.34 14.90 -3.12
CA LEU A 193 6.23 13.80 -3.47
C LEU A 193 7.66 14.33 -3.67
N ASP A 194 8.57 13.91 -2.80
CA ASP A 194 10.00 14.17 -2.89
C ASP A 194 10.66 12.89 -3.43
N LEU A 195 10.90 12.86 -4.75
CA LEU A 195 11.42 11.68 -5.45
C LEU A 195 12.91 11.84 -5.75
N CYS A 196 13.73 10.92 -5.28
CA CYS A 196 15.17 10.84 -5.54
C CYS A 196 15.91 12.15 -5.23
N THR A 197 15.55 12.83 -4.15
CA THR A 197 16.06 14.17 -3.81
C THR A 197 17.44 14.17 -3.18
N ALA A 198 17.96 13.00 -2.79
CA ALA A 198 19.35 12.85 -2.37
C ALA A 198 20.35 13.13 -3.51
N MET A 199 19.94 12.91 -4.76
CA MET A 199 20.71 13.34 -5.94
C MET A 199 20.41 14.81 -6.26
N PRO A 200 21.44 15.64 -6.55
CA PRO A 200 21.24 17.05 -6.79
C PRO A 200 20.40 17.30 -8.05
N ALA A 201 19.56 18.34 -7.98
CA ALA A 201 18.91 18.95 -9.13
C ALA A 201 19.72 20.19 -9.58
N THR A 202 19.66 20.52 -10.87
CA THR A 202 20.42 21.66 -11.42
C THR A 202 19.61 22.95 -11.40
N GLU A 203 20.26 24.05 -11.03
CA GLU A 203 19.76 25.42 -11.20
C GLU A 203 20.18 26.02 -12.56
N ARG A 204 19.79 25.36 -13.65
CA ARG A 204 20.10 25.79 -15.03
C ARG A 204 19.04 25.50 -16.10
N PRO A 205 18.11 24.54 -15.95
CA PRO A 205 17.08 24.35 -16.96
C PRO A 205 16.09 25.51 -16.91
N PHE A 206 15.50 25.87 -18.04
CA PHE A 206 14.51 26.94 -18.14
C PHE A 206 13.18 26.49 -17.54
N HIS A 207 12.61 27.27 -16.62
CA HIS A 207 11.27 27.08 -16.06
C HIS A 207 10.29 28.08 -16.65
N GLY A 208 9.55 27.69 -17.68
CA GLY A 208 8.48 28.53 -18.22
C GLY A 208 8.12 28.21 -19.66
N LEU A 209 7.56 29.19 -20.36
CA LEU A 209 7.16 29.05 -21.77
C LEU A 209 8.22 29.63 -22.71
N VAL A 210 8.50 28.91 -23.80
CA VAL A 210 9.34 29.36 -24.92
C VAL A 210 8.54 29.26 -26.22
N ASP A 211 8.66 30.29 -27.05
CA ASP A 211 8.05 30.39 -28.36
C ASP A 211 9.02 31.09 -29.34
N GLU A 212 8.79 30.92 -30.66
CA GLU A 212 9.44 31.66 -31.75
C GLU A 212 10.98 31.75 -31.66
N VAL A 213 11.66 30.63 -31.38
CA VAL A 213 13.13 30.59 -31.36
C VAL A 213 13.66 30.60 -32.78
N ALA A 214 14.44 31.64 -33.13
CA ALA A 214 14.97 31.84 -34.47
C ALA A 214 16.47 32.17 -34.44
N ILE A 215 17.21 31.64 -35.41
CA ILE A 215 18.63 31.91 -35.63
C ILE A 215 18.80 32.47 -37.04
N PHE A 216 19.52 33.58 -37.14
CA PHE A 216 19.84 34.28 -38.39
C PHE A 216 21.35 34.29 -38.60
N ASP A 217 21.78 34.30 -39.86
CA ASP A 217 23.18 34.36 -40.31
C ASP A 217 23.76 35.78 -40.41
N HIS A 218 23.02 36.77 -39.91
CA HIS A 218 23.38 38.18 -39.95
C HIS A 218 22.85 38.92 -38.72
N PRO A 219 23.39 40.10 -38.38
CA PRO A 219 22.88 40.90 -37.29
C PRO A 219 21.59 41.61 -37.72
N ILE A 220 20.51 41.40 -36.97
CA ILE A 220 19.25 42.14 -37.18
C ILE A 220 19.38 43.54 -36.59
N SER A 221 18.92 44.55 -37.33
CA SER A 221 18.93 45.93 -36.86
C SER A 221 18.00 46.17 -35.66
N ASN A 222 18.34 47.14 -34.79
CA ASN A 222 17.47 47.53 -33.67
C ASN A 222 16.05 47.91 -34.13
N LEU A 223 15.91 48.58 -35.28
CA LEU A 223 14.61 48.96 -35.80
C LEU A 223 13.80 47.75 -36.26
N SER A 224 14.44 46.77 -36.91
CA SER A 224 13.79 45.51 -37.29
C SER A 224 13.32 44.72 -36.07
N LEU A 225 14.16 44.62 -35.02
CA LEU A 225 13.77 43.96 -33.76
C LEU A 225 12.61 44.68 -33.08
N LEU A 226 12.59 46.01 -33.08
CA LEU A 226 11.47 46.78 -32.55
C LEU A 226 10.18 46.53 -33.34
N PHE A 227 10.25 46.48 -34.67
CA PHE A 227 9.08 46.15 -35.49
C PHE A 227 8.61 44.70 -35.28
N MET A 228 9.51 43.74 -35.13
CA MET A 228 9.16 42.36 -34.76
C MET A 228 8.40 42.30 -33.44
N TYR A 229 8.87 43.01 -32.42
CA TYR A 229 8.19 43.05 -31.12
C TYR A 229 6.80 43.68 -31.22
N LEU A 230 6.71 44.89 -31.80
CA LEU A 230 5.45 45.65 -31.89
C LEU A 230 4.38 44.92 -32.72
N ASN A 231 4.78 44.29 -33.82
CA ASN A 231 3.85 43.57 -34.70
C ASN A 231 3.64 42.11 -34.30
N GLY A 232 4.60 41.49 -33.60
CA GLY A 232 4.50 40.12 -33.08
C GLY A 232 3.49 39.98 -31.95
N ASN A 233 3.25 41.04 -31.19
CA ASN A 233 2.26 41.07 -30.10
C ASN A 233 0.80 41.25 -30.59
N GLY A 234 0.56 41.29 -31.92
CA GLY A 234 -0.75 41.53 -32.51
C GLY A 234 -1.54 40.26 -32.80
N ASN A 235 -0.98 39.37 -33.64
CA ASN A 235 -1.53 38.04 -33.93
C ASN A 235 -0.45 37.09 -34.52
N ASN A 236 -0.79 35.80 -34.63
CA ASN A 236 0.13 34.76 -35.11
C ASN A 236 0.67 35.00 -36.53
N SER A 237 -0.17 35.52 -37.44
CA SER A 237 0.24 35.72 -38.84
C SER A 237 1.15 36.94 -39.03
N THR A 238 0.96 38.01 -38.26
CA THR A 238 1.85 39.16 -38.27
C THR A 238 3.22 38.77 -37.74
N MET A 239 3.27 38.06 -36.61
CA MET A 239 4.51 37.50 -36.06
C MET A 239 5.25 36.63 -37.07
N GLN A 240 4.52 35.71 -37.72
CA GLN A 240 5.08 34.83 -38.75
C GLN A 240 5.69 35.63 -39.91
N SER A 241 4.98 36.66 -40.39
CA SER A 241 5.47 37.51 -41.48
C SER A 241 6.74 38.28 -41.10
N GLN A 242 6.83 38.81 -39.88
CA GLN A 242 7.97 39.61 -39.46
C GLN A 242 9.25 38.79 -39.37
N ILE A 243 9.18 37.59 -38.79
CA ILE A 243 10.34 36.69 -38.70
C ILE A 243 10.72 36.19 -40.09
N SER A 244 9.76 35.73 -40.89
CA SER A 244 10.03 35.22 -42.25
C SER A 244 10.69 36.28 -43.15
N ASN A 245 10.29 37.54 -43.03
CA ASN A 245 10.85 38.65 -43.84
C ASN A 245 12.32 38.96 -43.52
N GLN A 246 12.85 38.50 -42.39
CA GLN A 246 14.29 38.60 -42.10
C GLN A 246 15.08 37.35 -42.52
N SER A 247 14.46 36.37 -43.19
CA SER A 247 15.14 35.18 -43.72
C SER A 247 15.97 34.42 -42.66
N PRO A 248 15.33 33.85 -41.61
CA PRO A 248 16.04 33.06 -40.61
C PRO A 248 16.71 31.85 -41.25
N SER A 249 17.86 31.44 -40.73
CA SER A 249 18.51 30.18 -41.10
C SER A 249 17.82 28.99 -40.44
N TYR A 250 17.39 29.15 -39.19
CA TYR A 250 16.62 28.16 -38.42
C TYR A 250 15.50 28.84 -37.66
N TRP A 251 14.35 28.19 -37.56
CA TRP A 251 13.22 28.74 -36.82
C TRP A 251 12.23 27.68 -36.33
N TRP A 252 11.92 27.73 -35.04
CA TRP A 252 10.95 26.89 -34.35
C TRP A 252 9.85 27.74 -33.74
N ARG A 253 8.60 27.48 -34.14
CA ARG A 253 7.41 28.23 -33.72
C ARG A 253 6.69 27.62 -32.51
N PHE A 254 7.11 26.45 -32.02
CA PHE A 254 6.47 25.74 -30.90
C PHE A 254 4.93 25.65 -30.97
N ASN A 255 4.43 25.53 -32.20
CA ASN A 255 3.01 25.61 -32.54
C ASN A 255 2.37 24.21 -32.70
N GLU A 256 2.90 23.21 -31.98
CA GLU A 256 2.37 21.86 -31.99
C GLU A 256 0.90 21.83 -31.55
N SER A 257 0.08 21.01 -32.21
CA SER A 257 -1.36 20.91 -31.92
C SER A 257 -1.67 20.06 -30.68
N SER A 258 -0.68 19.34 -30.13
CA SER A 258 -0.83 18.43 -29.01
C SER A 258 0.36 18.51 -28.05
N SER A 259 0.08 18.40 -26.75
CA SER A 259 1.06 18.22 -25.68
C SER A 259 1.69 16.84 -25.61
N SER A 260 1.25 15.91 -26.46
CA SER A 260 1.87 14.59 -26.64
C SER A 260 2.85 14.52 -27.81
N SER A 261 3.15 15.64 -28.46
CA SER A 261 4.07 15.66 -29.61
C SER A 261 5.47 15.28 -29.16
N ALA A 262 6.08 14.27 -29.77
CA ALA A 262 7.43 13.82 -29.42
C ALA A 262 8.53 14.70 -30.05
N THR A 263 8.20 15.43 -31.13
CA THR A 263 9.18 16.21 -31.90
C THR A 263 8.62 17.57 -32.29
N THR A 264 9.51 18.54 -32.58
CA THR A 264 9.11 19.84 -33.12
C THR A 264 8.81 19.82 -34.62
N ALA A 265 7.94 20.74 -35.04
CA ALA A 265 7.77 21.08 -36.45
C ALA A 265 8.58 22.36 -36.79
N PRO A 266 9.81 22.24 -37.34
CA PRO A 266 10.60 23.41 -37.72
C PRO A 266 9.89 24.18 -38.83
N GLN A 267 9.84 25.50 -38.69
CA GLN A 267 9.24 26.38 -39.69
C GLN A 267 10.25 26.70 -40.81
N VAL A 268 11.53 26.85 -40.47
CA VAL A 268 12.63 27.10 -41.41
C VAL A 268 13.87 26.30 -40.99
N GLY A 269 14.67 25.89 -41.98
CA GLY A 269 15.95 25.20 -41.77
C GLY A 269 15.86 23.69 -41.59
N GLY A 270 14.65 23.12 -41.50
CA GLY A 270 14.40 21.67 -41.56
C GLY A 270 14.92 20.85 -40.37
N ARG A 271 15.25 21.50 -39.25
CA ARG A 271 15.78 20.83 -38.05
C ARG A 271 14.66 20.41 -37.11
N THR A 272 14.18 19.19 -37.26
CA THR A 272 13.28 18.57 -36.28
C THR A 272 14.07 18.23 -35.03
N GLY A 273 13.61 18.71 -33.88
CA GLY A 273 14.14 18.34 -32.57
C GLY A 273 13.22 17.40 -31.80
N THR A 274 13.74 16.76 -30.76
CA THR A 274 13.03 15.78 -29.92
C THR A 274 12.80 16.33 -28.51
N TYR A 275 11.57 16.28 -28.03
CA TYR A 275 11.20 16.72 -26.69
C TYR A 275 11.56 15.65 -25.65
N HIS A 276 12.18 16.07 -24.55
CA HIS A 276 12.64 15.21 -23.47
C HIS A 276 12.30 15.82 -22.11
N GLY A 277 12.34 14.99 -21.06
CA GLY A 277 12.11 15.44 -19.69
C GLY A 277 10.71 16.04 -19.49
N GLY A 278 10.60 16.99 -18.57
CA GLY A 278 9.38 17.74 -18.32
C GLY A 278 9.15 18.89 -19.28
N THR A 279 9.08 18.56 -20.57
CA THR A 279 8.60 19.48 -21.60
C THR A 279 7.14 19.16 -21.98
N LEU A 280 6.28 20.17 -22.02
CA LEU A 280 4.98 20.09 -22.71
C LEU A 280 4.98 20.98 -23.95
N PRO A 281 4.94 20.42 -25.16
CA PRO A 281 4.66 21.20 -26.36
C PRO A 281 3.19 21.61 -26.45
N GLY A 282 2.88 22.53 -27.37
CA GLY A 282 1.49 22.82 -27.73
C GLY A 282 0.64 23.45 -26.60
N VAL A 283 1.27 24.09 -25.61
CA VAL A 283 0.57 24.80 -24.53
C VAL A 283 -0.14 26.01 -25.12
N THR A 284 -1.44 26.15 -24.88
CA THR A 284 -2.22 27.26 -25.43
C THR A 284 -1.86 28.57 -24.75
N VAL A 285 -1.32 29.52 -25.52
CA VAL A 285 -1.02 30.88 -25.06
C VAL A 285 -2.23 31.77 -25.24
N SER A 286 -2.71 31.91 -26.47
CA SER A 286 -3.94 32.63 -26.80
C SER A 286 -4.45 32.22 -28.18
N GLY A 287 -5.78 32.10 -28.34
CA GLY A 287 -6.39 31.72 -29.62
C GLY A 287 -5.76 30.45 -30.21
N ALA A 288 -5.16 30.57 -31.39
CA ALA A 288 -4.45 29.49 -32.08
C ALA A 288 -2.94 29.43 -31.77
N ASN A 289 -2.35 30.42 -31.08
CA ASN A 289 -0.92 30.39 -30.77
C ASN A 289 -0.63 29.40 -29.64
N ARG A 290 0.48 28.68 -29.78
CA ARG A 290 0.98 27.74 -28.78
C ARG A 290 2.44 28.02 -28.46
N ALA A 291 2.92 27.45 -27.37
CA ALA A 291 4.31 27.47 -26.93
C ALA A 291 4.70 26.12 -26.34
N ALA A 292 5.99 25.93 -26.09
CA ALA A 292 6.47 24.82 -25.27
C ALA A 292 6.71 25.29 -23.83
N TYR A 293 6.18 24.52 -22.87
CA TYR A 293 6.49 24.66 -21.45
C TYR A 293 7.66 23.77 -21.07
N PHE A 294 8.57 24.29 -20.27
CA PHE A 294 9.69 23.59 -19.66
C PHE A 294 9.57 23.71 -18.13
N ASP A 295 9.80 22.61 -17.42
CA ASP A 295 9.57 22.46 -15.99
C ASP A 295 10.63 23.11 -15.09
N GLY A 296 11.78 23.50 -15.62
CA GLY A 296 12.91 24.01 -14.83
C GLY A 296 13.80 22.95 -14.21
N GLU A 297 13.58 21.67 -14.51
CA GLU A 297 14.22 20.55 -13.82
C GLU A 297 14.85 19.56 -14.80
N SER A 298 14.11 19.20 -15.85
CA SER A 298 14.53 18.18 -16.81
C SER A 298 14.12 18.47 -18.24
N GLY A 299 13.12 19.34 -18.44
CA GLY A 299 12.56 19.67 -19.73
C GLY A 299 13.61 20.27 -20.66
N HIS A 300 13.76 19.66 -21.83
CA HIS A 300 14.56 20.23 -22.91
C HIS A 300 14.08 19.71 -24.27
N LEU A 301 14.45 20.45 -25.32
CA LEU A 301 14.31 20.03 -26.71
C LEU A 301 15.71 19.82 -27.29
N ASP A 302 16.01 18.61 -27.72
CA ASP A 302 17.25 18.28 -28.42
C ASP A 302 17.13 18.58 -29.92
N LEU A 303 17.90 19.54 -30.44
CA LEU A 303 17.92 19.93 -31.86
C LEU A 303 19.02 19.20 -32.66
N GLY A 304 19.72 18.26 -32.04
CA GLY A 304 20.87 17.58 -32.58
C GLY A 304 22.09 18.49 -32.73
N LYS A 305 23.05 18.06 -33.56
CA LYS A 305 24.34 18.73 -33.73
C LYS A 305 24.27 19.76 -34.85
N PHE A 306 24.65 21.00 -34.54
CA PHE A 306 24.89 22.06 -35.53
C PHE A 306 25.71 23.21 -35.02
N GLU A 307 26.17 24.02 -35.98
CA GLU A 307 26.90 25.26 -35.74
C GLU A 307 26.05 26.47 -36.10
N LEU A 308 26.35 27.60 -35.46
CA LEU A 308 25.82 28.88 -35.90
C LEU A 308 26.20 29.11 -37.39
N PRO A 309 25.35 29.81 -38.17
CA PRO A 309 25.54 29.92 -39.61
C PRO A 309 26.93 30.42 -40.04
N ALA A 310 27.43 29.87 -41.15
CA ALA A 310 28.76 30.14 -41.68
C ALA A 310 28.85 31.58 -42.22
N GLY A 311 29.48 32.47 -41.45
CA GLY A 311 29.61 33.89 -41.77
C GLY A 311 30.20 34.72 -40.63
N GLY A 312 30.26 34.16 -39.42
CA GLY A 312 30.85 34.81 -38.25
C GLY A 312 29.97 35.90 -37.66
N GLN A 313 28.79 36.15 -38.23
CA GLN A 313 27.77 37.06 -37.73
C GLN A 313 26.49 36.27 -37.48
N PHE A 314 25.66 36.73 -36.54
CA PHE A 314 24.40 36.04 -36.25
C PHE A 314 23.43 36.91 -35.46
N THR A 315 22.17 36.44 -35.41
CA THR A 315 21.19 36.85 -34.40
C THR A 315 20.53 35.60 -33.83
N ILE A 316 20.36 35.53 -32.51
CA ILE A 316 19.49 34.55 -31.85
C ILE A 316 18.34 35.32 -31.21
N LEU A 317 17.10 34.91 -31.49
CA LEU A 317 15.87 35.52 -30.99
C LEU A 317 14.96 34.45 -30.37
N ALA A 318 14.26 34.80 -29.29
CA ALA A 318 13.22 33.96 -28.70
C ALA A 318 12.12 34.82 -28.06
N TRP A 319 10.90 34.30 -28.03
CA TRP A 319 9.87 34.74 -27.11
C TRP A 319 9.86 33.83 -25.89
N ILE A 320 9.82 34.43 -24.71
CA ILE A 320 9.93 33.71 -23.44
C ILE A 320 8.91 34.25 -22.43
N ALA A 321 8.38 33.38 -21.59
CA ALA A 321 7.69 33.75 -20.35
C ALA A 321 8.20 32.84 -19.22
N PRO A 322 9.31 33.23 -18.56
CA PRO A 322 9.82 32.54 -17.38
C PRO A 322 8.76 32.50 -16.27
N MET A 323 8.71 31.45 -15.45
CA MET A 323 7.76 31.31 -14.33
C MET A 323 8.44 31.55 -12.98
N SER A 324 7.67 31.58 -11.90
CA SER A 324 8.21 31.75 -10.54
C SER A 324 9.19 30.61 -10.21
N GLY A 325 10.35 30.94 -9.63
CA GLY A 325 11.46 29.99 -9.41
C GLY A 325 12.55 30.07 -10.49
N ASP A 326 12.20 30.53 -11.69
CA ASP A 326 13.20 30.78 -12.74
C ASP A 326 14.05 32.02 -12.42
N SER A 327 13.50 32.96 -11.64
CA SER A 327 14.26 34.06 -11.04
C SER A 327 15.14 33.63 -9.86
N THR A 328 14.99 32.40 -9.36
CA THR A 328 15.90 31.82 -8.35
C THR A 328 16.94 30.91 -8.98
N ASN A 329 16.66 30.34 -10.14
CA ASN A 329 17.59 29.61 -10.98
C ASN A 329 18.70 30.54 -11.49
N GLU A 330 19.93 30.33 -11.02
CA GLU A 330 21.03 31.25 -11.29
C GLU A 330 21.43 31.29 -12.79
N TRP A 331 21.11 30.24 -13.56
CA TRP A 331 21.70 30.01 -14.89
C TRP A 331 20.72 29.52 -15.98
N ALA A 332 19.42 29.81 -15.87
CA ALA A 332 18.39 29.33 -16.80
C ALA A 332 18.75 29.53 -18.30
N ARG A 333 18.67 28.46 -19.10
CA ARG A 333 19.13 28.41 -20.51
C ARG A 333 17.97 28.43 -21.49
N ILE A 334 17.92 29.44 -22.37
CA ILE A 334 16.95 29.47 -23.47
C ILE A 334 17.41 28.53 -24.59
N ILE A 335 18.66 28.68 -25.03
CA ILE A 335 19.30 27.80 -26.02
C ILE A 335 20.79 27.69 -25.71
N SER A 336 21.35 26.48 -25.80
CA SER A 336 22.75 26.22 -25.43
C SER A 336 23.37 25.11 -26.29
N LYS A 337 24.67 25.27 -26.56
CA LYS A 337 25.56 24.29 -27.19
C LYS A 337 26.85 24.22 -26.37
N ALA A 338 27.02 23.12 -25.66
CA ALA A 338 28.11 22.90 -24.74
C ALA A 338 28.37 21.41 -24.51
N THR A 339 29.59 21.09 -24.08
CA THR A 339 29.99 19.77 -23.58
C THR A 339 30.07 19.71 -22.06
N GLY A 340 30.15 20.86 -21.39
CA GLY A 340 30.30 21.00 -19.94
C GLY A 340 29.56 22.23 -19.40
N THR A 341 29.59 22.41 -18.08
CA THR A 341 28.93 23.54 -17.41
C THR A 341 29.82 24.78 -17.30
N SER A 342 31.14 24.65 -17.49
CA SER A 342 32.06 25.78 -17.44
C SER A 342 31.91 26.68 -18.66
N ALA A 343 32.20 27.97 -18.49
CA ALA A 343 32.08 28.96 -19.58
C ALA A 343 32.92 28.59 -20.83
N SER A 344 34.06 27.93 -20.64
CA SER A 344 34.95 27.43 -21.70
C SER A 344 34.34 26.34 -22.56
N ASP A 345 33.40 25.58 -22.00
CA ASP A 345 32.85 24.37 -22.63
C ASP A 345 31.67 24.70 -23.54
N HIS A 346 31.26 25.98 -23.56
CA HIS A 346 30.17 26.47 -24.38
C HIS A 346 30.71 27.00 -25.71
N SER A 347 30.25 26.40 -26.81
CA SER A 347 30.35 27.03 -28.13
C SER A 347 29.49 28.31 -28.13
N PHE A 348 28.23 28.18 -27.69
CA PHE A 348 27.37 29.32 -27.39
C PHE A 348 26.27 28.94 -26.38
N MET A 349 25.78 29.91 -25.63
CA MET A 349 24.60 29.82 -24.80
C MET A 349 23.93 31.18 -24.73
N PHE A 350 22.61 31.19 -24.80
CA PHE A 350 21.79 32.35 -24.50
C PHE A 350 20.77 31.99 -23.44
N GLY A 351 20.71 32.78 -22.37
CA GLY A 351 19.92 32.48 -21.20
C GLY A 351 19.89 33.66 -20.23
N PHE A 352 19.82 33.35 -18.94
CA PHE A 352 19.83 34.35 -17.88
C PHE A 352 20.99 34.18 -16.91
N GLN A 353 21.21 35.24 -16.15
CA GLN A 353 21.93 35.21 -14.90
C GLN A 353 21.09 35.90 -13.84
N LYS A 354 20.96 35.26 -12.69
CA LYS A 354 20.54 35.93 -11.47
C LYS A 354 21.75 36.63 -10.86
N GLY A 355 21.73 37.97 -10.79
CA GLY A 355 22.70 38.72 -10.00
C GLY A 355 22.29 38.83 -8.52
N ASN A 356 23.10 39.47 -7.69
CA ASN A 356 22.83 39.70 -6.25
C ASN A 356 21.55 40.54 -5.96
N THR A 357 20.86 41.07 -6.98
CA THR A 357 19.77 42.06 -6.84
C THR A 357 18.37 41.50 -7.10
N ASN A 358 18.13 40.19 -6.99
CA ASN A 358 16.83 39.53 -7.24
C ASN A 358 16.23 39.69 -8.66
N SER A 359 16.96 40.29 -9.60
CA SER A 359 16.52 40.47 -10.99
C SER A 359 17.26 39.54 -11.94
N ALA A 360 16.52 38.75 -12.73
CA ALA A 360 17.08 37.93 -13.81
C ALA A 360 17.44 38.81 -15.01
N ARG A 361 18.69 38.71 -15.48
CA ARG A 361 19.20 39.48 -16.63
C ARG A 361 19.68 38.55 -17.72
N LEU A 362 19.58 38.99 -18.97
CA LEU A 362 20.07 38.20 -20.11
C LEU A 362 21.58 37.97 -20.00
N ARG A 363 22.00 36.75 -20.32
CA ARG A 363 23.41 36.33 -20.33
C ARG A 363 23.73 35.54 -21.58
N THR A 364 24.99 35.61 -22.00
CA THR A 364 25.57 34.66 -22.92
C THR A 364 26.90 34.12 -22.40
N HIS A 365 27.12 32.83 -22.62
CA HIS A 365 28.46 32.25 -22.72
C HIS A 365 28.74 31.99 -24.18
N ILE A 366 29.88 32.43 -24.68
CA ILE A 366 30.22 32.21 -26.08
C ILE A 366 31.73 32.20 -26.24
N THR A 367 32.22 31.28 -27.04
CA THR A 367 33.62 31.25 -27.44
C THR A 367 33.78 32.02 -28.75
N PHE A 368 34.82 32.85 -28.83
CA PHE A 368 35.25 33.49 -30.07
C PHE A 368 36.75 33.21 -30.26
N GLY A 369 37.10 32.50 -31.34
CA GLY A 369 38.43 31.94 -31.48
C GLY A 369 38.79 31.03 -30.30
N ASN A 370 39.90 31.30 -29.62
CA ASN A 370 40.38 30.52 -28.46
C ASN A 370 39.98 31.11 -27.10
N SER A 371 39.06 32.08 -27.07
CA SER A 371 38.67 32.80 -25.86
C SER A 371 37.22 32.57 -25.53
N ALA A 372 36.93 32.22 -24.28
CA ALA A 372 35.58 32.15 -23.74
C ALA A 372 35.15 33.49 -23.13
N TYR A 373 33.91 33.89 -23.38
CA TYR A 373 33.34 35.14 -22.90
C TYR A 373 32.05 34.88 -22.14
N THR A 374 31.95 35.43 -20.94
CA THR A 374 30.71 35.51 -20.16
C THR A 374 30.23 36.95 -20.11
N ASN A 375 29.12 37.26 -20.78
CA ASN A 375 28.56 38.61 -20.81
C ASN A 375 27.14 38.62 -20.26
N VAL A 376 26.83 39.62 -19.44
CA VAL A 376 25.53 39.78 -18.78
C VAL A 376 25.00 41.16 -19.10
N ALA A 377 23.77 41.25 -19.58
CA ALA A 377 23.17 42.52 -19.92
C ALA A 377 23.19 43.50 -18.74
N ALA A 378 23.51 44.78 -18.99
CA ALA A 378 23.64 45.79 -17.94
C ALA A 378 22.29 46.24 -17.33
N GLY A 379 21.17 45.75 -17.84
CA GLY A 379 19.81 46.06 -17.39
C GLY A 379 18.78 45.21 -18.13
N GLY A 380 17.55 45.73 -18.27
CA GLY A 380 16.48 45.02 -18.99
C GLY A 380 15.94 43.80 -18.26
N ASP A 381 15.90 43.85 -16.93
CA ASP A 381 15.45 42.78 -16.02
C ASP A 381 14.19 42.06 -16.54
N VAL A 382 14.24 40.73 -16.60
CA VAL A 382 13.13 39.87 -17.04
C VAL A 382 12.22 39.61 -15.85
N ILE A 383 10.91 39.76 -16.06
CA ILE A 383 9.91 39.64 -14.98
C ILE A 383 9.22 38.27 -15.14
N PRO A 384 9.29 37.39 -14.13
CA PRO A 384 8.56 36.12 -14.15
C PRO A 384 7.05 36.32 -14.36
N GLY A 385 6.44 35.43 -15.14
CA GLY A 385 5.03 35.43 -15.51
C GLY A 385 4.69 36.29 -16.73
N TYR A 386 5.65 37.02 -17.31
CA TYR A 386 5.39 37.94 -18.42
C TYR A 386 6.18 37.58 -19.68
N TRP A 387 5.50 37.64 -20.82
CA TRP A 387 6.13 37.48 -22.13
C TRP A 387 7.13 38.60 -22.41
N SER A 388 8.33 38.22 -22.89
CA SER A 388 9.34 39.12 -23.41
C SER A 388 9.94 38.56 -24.68
N MET A 389 10.18 39.43 -25.67
CA MET A 389 10.99 39.07 -26.84
C MET A 389 12.45 39.40 -26.52
N VAL A 390 13.33 38.42 -26.57
CA VAL A 390 14.75 38.59 -26.22
C VAL A 390 15.63 38.21 -27.40
N ALA A 391 16.73 38.93 -27.57
CA ALA A 391 17.67 38.63 -28.65
C ALA A 391 19.11 39.01 -28.31
N ILE A 392 20.05 38.26 -28.91
CA ILE A 392 21.45 38.65 -29.04
C ILE A 392 21.81 38.82 -30.52
N THR A 393 22.52 39.89 -30.85
CA THR A 393 23.07 40.12 -32.20
C THR A 393 24.58 40.20 -32.15
N TYR A 394 25.24 39.69 -33.20
CA TYR A 394 26.68 39.77 -33.37
C TYR A 394 27.01 40.20 -34.81
N ASP A 395 27.74 41.30 -34.94
CA ASP A 395 28.11 41.90 -36.23
C ASP A 395 29.57 41.62 -36.65
N GLY A 396 30.27 40.72 -35.96
CA GLY A 396 31.69 40.44 -36.17
C GLY A 396 32.63 41.32 -35.33
N SER A 397 32.12 42.35 -34.66
CA SER A 397 32.90 43.27 -33.84
C SER A 397 32.28 43.58 -32.48
N ALA A 398 30.97 43.40 -32.32
CA ALA A 398 30.27 43.61 -31.07
C ALA A 398 29.06 42.67 -30.92
N LEU A 399 28.91 42.13 -29.71
CA LEU A 399 27.73 41.38 -29.27
C LEU A 399 26.79 42.31 -28.51
N ARG A 400 25.49 42.29 -28.83
CA ARG A 400 24.49 43.20 -28.24
C ARG A 400 23.25 42.45 -27.75
N PHE A 401 22.74 42.87 -26.59
CA PHE A 401 21.52 42.34 -25.98
C PHE A 401 20.32 43.25 -26.24
N TYR A 402 19.17 42.64 -26.52
CA TYR A 402 17.91 43.32 -26.75
C TYR A 402 16.78 42.66 -25.93
N LYS A 403 15.87 43.48 -25.42
CA LYS A 403 14.59 43.04 -24.85
C LYS A 403 13.47 43.89 -25.42
N ASN A 404 12.41 43.23 -25.86
CA ASN A 404 11.22 43.83 -26.47
C ASN A 404 11.60 44.79 -27.62
N GLY A 405 12.61 44.39 -28.40
CA GLY A 405 13.13 45.15 -29.52
C GLY A 405 13.96 46.40 -29.17
N VAL A 406 14.26 46.63 -27.89
CA VAL A 406 15.07 47.76 -27.41
C VAL A 406 16.46 47.27 -27.02
N TYR A 407 17.50 47.96 -27.50
CA TYR A 407 18.88 47.75 -27.09
C TYR A 407 19.07 47.96 -25.58
N ILE A 408 19.72 47.00 -24.93
CA ILE A 408 20.04 47.07 -23.49
C ILE A 408 21.51 47.45 -23.29
N SER A 409 22.41 46.65 -23.87
CA SER A 409 23.86 46.75 -23.66
C SER A 409 24.61 45.94 -24.71
N GLY A 410 25.93 46.14 -24.82
CA GLY A 410 26.77 45.45 -25.78
C GLY A 410 28.25 45.46 -25.41
N TYR A 411 28.98 44.55 -26.02
CA TYR A 411 30.37 44.21 -25.69
C TYR A 411 31.18 44.14 -26.97
N SER A 412 32.32 44.86 -27.01
CA SER A 412 33.25 44.82 -28.14
C SER A 412 34.02 43.49 -28.11
N ILE A 413 33.67 42.59 -29.03
CA ILE A 413 34.24 41.24 -29.13
C ILE A 413 34.43 40.92 -30.61
N SER A 414 35.60 40.44 -30.99
CA SER A 414 35.94 40.11 -32.38
C SER A 414 36.37 38.65 -32.48
N GLY A 415 35.95 37.97 -33.54
CA GLY A 415 36.37 36.61 -33.84
C GLY A 415 35.25 35.81 -34.50
N ALA A 416 35.57 34.61 -34.97
CA ALA A 416 34.55 33.65 -35.37
C ALA A 416 33.96 32.98 -34.12
N PRO A 417 32.62 32.77 -34.05
CA PRO A 417 32.02 31.95 -33.00
C PRO A 417 32.71 30.58 -32.94
N GLY A 418 32.90 30.06 -31.73
CA GLY A 418 33.44 28.72 -31.53
C GLY A 418 32.51 27.66 -32.12
N THR A 419 33.12 26.57 -32.57
CA THR A 419 32.42 25.44 -33.16
C THR A 419 32.83 24.15 -32.47
N ASP A 420 31.88 23.25 -32.28
CA ASP A 420 32.14 21.90 -31.78
C ASP A 420 31.23 20.91 -32.50
N PRO A 421 31.72 20.17 -33.50
CA PRO A 421 30.89 19.28 -34.30
C PRO A 421 30.29 18.12 -33.50
N ASN A 422 30.78 17.86 -32.28
CA ASN A 422 30.31 16.79 -31.42
C ASN A 422 29.23 17.25 -30.43
N ALA A 423 29.20 18.53 -30.05
CA ALA A 423 28.22 19.04 -29.10
C ALA A 423 26.82 19.21 -29.72
N LYS A 424 25.79 18.72 -29.01
CA LYS A 424 24.38 18.98 -29.33
C LYS A 424 23.94 20.39 -28.96
N VAL A 425 22.89 20.87 -29.61
CA VAL A 425 22.23 22.13 -29.27
C VAL A 425 20.87 21.81 -28.67
N TRP A 426 20.59 22.28 -27.45
CA TRP A 426 19.26 22.14 -26.86
C TRP A 426 18.62 23.50 -26.58
N ILE A 427 17.28 23.48 -26.53
CA ILE A 427 16.46 24.56 -25.98
C ILE A 427 15.97 24.12 -24.60
N GLY A 428 16.07 24.99 -23.61
CA GLY A 428 15.64 24.74 -22.24
C GLY A 428 16.71 24.15 -21.30
N ASP A 429 17.78 23.54 -21.81
CA ASP A 429 18.95 23.06 -21.04
C ASP A 429 20.18 22.89 -21.95
N ASN A 430 21.26 22.20 -21.52
CA ASN A 430 22.45 21.65 -22.26
C ASN A 430 23.80 22.07 -21.66
N PRO A 431 24.75 21.16 -21.32
CA PRO A 431 24.89 19.70 -21.64
C PRO A 431 23.93 18.82 -20.80
N PRO A 432 23.91 17.46 -20.79
CA PRO A 432 22.89 16.71 -20.02
C PRO A 432 22.68 17.18 -18.58
N GLY A 433 21.43 17.02 -18.12
CA GLY A 433 20.84 17.45 -16.84
C GLY A 433 21.67 17.12 -15.61
N ALA A 434 21.24 17.55 -14.43
CA ALA A 434 21.80 17.07 -13.17
C ALA A 434 21.86 15.53 -13.11
N ALA A 435 22.71 14.97 -12.24
CA ALA A 435 22.80 13.52 -12.03
C ALA A 435 21.40 12.89 -11.84
N ARG A 436 20.54 13.52 -11.03
CA ARG A 436 19.15 13.09 -10.83
C ARG A 436 18.34 13.02 -12.11
N THR A 437 18.41 14.07 -12.93
CA THR A 437 17.68 14.15 -14.20
C THR A 437 18.17 13.09 -15.19
N ARG A 438 19.49 12.90 -15.27
CA ARG A 438 20.09 11.87 -16.12
C ARG A 438 19.66 10.48 -15.66
N PHE A 439 19.76 10.23 -14.34
CA PHE A 439 19.37 8.98 -13.72
C PHE A 439 17.92 8.62 -14.05
N LEU A 440 16.96 9.46 -13.66
CA LEU A 440 15.53 9.22 -13.88
C LEU A 440 15.16 9.10 -15.36
N GLY A 441 15.80 9.91 -16.22
CA GLY A 441 15.56 9.88 -17.67
C GLY A 441 16.04 8.61 -18.37
N ASP A 442 17.06 7.95 -17.83
CA ASP A 442 17.60 6.71 -18.39
C ASP A 442 16.87 5.46 -17.89
N LEU A 443 16.19 5.50 -16.74
CA LEU A 443 15.43 4.34 -16.22
C LEU A 443 14.35 3.85 -17.19
N LEU A 444 13.60 4.78 -17.83
CA LEU A 444 12.61 4.41 -18.85
C LEU A 444 13.28 3.84 -20.11
N LYS A 445 14.45 4.36 -20.49
CA LYS A 445 15.20 3.88 -21.65
C LYS A 445 15.71 2.46 -21.40
N MET A 446 16.26 2.18 -20.22
CA MET A 446 16.69 0.84 -19.79
C MET A 446 15.52 -0.15 -19.85
N GLN A 447 14.37 0.22 -19.31
CA GLN A 447 13.16 -0.60 -19.34
C GLN A 447 12.71 -0.89 -20.78
N THR A 448 12.72 0.12 -21.64
CA THR A 448 12.35 -0.02 -23.06
C THR A 448 13.36 -0.87 -23.85
N ALA A 449 14.64 -0.79 -23.49
CA ALA A 449 15.74 -1.55 -24.09
C ALA A 449 15.86 -3.00 -23.57
N GLY A 450 15.07 -3.37 -22.55
CA GLY A 450 15.08 -4.71 -21.97
C GLY A 450 16.22 -4.97 -20.97
N GLN A 451 16.84 -3.93 -20.42
CA GLN A 451 17.91 -4.04 -19.40
C GLN A 451 17.35 -4.26 -17.97
N GLY A 452 16.03 -4.33 -17.82
CA GLY A 452 15.35 -4.38 -16.53
C GLY A 452 14.57 -3.09 -16.24
N ASP A 453 13.58 -3.18 -15.35
CA ASP A 453 12.78 -2.04 -14.91
C ASP A 453 13.19 -1.64 -13.49
N TYR A 454 13.96 -0.57 -13.37
CA TYR A 454 14.47 -0.03 -12.09
C TYR A 454 13.81 1.30 -11.73
N ARG A 455 12.65 1.61 -12.34
CA ARG A 455 11.89 2.81 -11.98
C ARG A 455 11.34 2.66 -10.55
N PRO A 456 11.30 3.76 -9.76
CA PRO A 456 10.76 3.74 -8.40
C PRO A 456 9.28 3.37 -8.37
N PHE A 457 8.55 3.66 -9.45
CA PHE A 457 7.16 3.26 -9.64
C PHE A 457 6.97 2.55 -10.97
N THR A 458 6.05 1.57 -11.01
CA THR A 458 5.73 0.83 -12.24
C THR A 458 4.25 0.78 -12.60
N GLY A 459 3.35 1.14 -11.68
CA GLY A 459 1.90 1.14 -11.90
C GLY A 459 1.27 2.53 -12.11
N ASP A 460 -0.06 2.54 -12.23
CA ASP A 460 -0.85 3.78 -12.36
C ASP A 460 -0.72 4.66 -11.11
N ILE A 461 -0.51 5.96 -11.29
CA ILE A 461 -0.36 6.92 -10.19
C ILE A 461 -1.57 7.86 -10.14
N ARG A 462 -2.18 7.98 -8.96
CA ARG A 462 -3.11 9.06 -8.64
C ARG A 462 -2.42 10.11 -7.80
N LEU A 463 -1.98 11.19 -8.43
CA LEU A 463 -1.23 12.30 -7.81
C LEU A 463 -2.13 13.51 -7.58
N ASN A 464 -2.12 14.08 -6.38
CA ASN A 464 -2.93 15.26 -6.07
C ASN A 464 -2.28 16.57 -6.57
N SER A 465 -2.98 17.29 -7.45
CA SER A 465 -2.52 18.56 -8.02
C SER A 465 -2.60 19.75 -7.08
N ALA A 466 -3.24 19.61 -5.91
CA ALA A 466 -3.28 20.66 -4.89
C ALA A 466 -2.01 20.71 -4.02
N THR A 467 -1.27 19.60 -3.96
CA THR A 467 -0.07 19.41 -3.12
C THR A 467 1.19 19.14 -3.94
N ASN A 468 1.06 18.85 -5.23
CA ASN A 468 2.18 18.58 -6.13
C ASN A 468 2.21 19.57 -7.30
N PRO A 469 3.37 20.14 -7.64
CA PRO A 469 3.55 20.98 -8.81
C PRO A 469 3.47 20.16 -10.12
N ASN A 470 3.30 20.88 -11.23
CA ASN A 470 3.27 20.29 -12.57
C ASN A 470 4.57 19.56 -12.95
N SER A 471 5.72 19.98 -12.40
CA SER A 471 7.01 19.32 -12.60
C SER A 471 7.00 17.87 -12.10
N HIS A 472 6.41 17.58 -10.94
CA HIS A 472 6.32 16.20 -10.42
C HIS A 472 5.51 15.31 -11.35
N TRP A 473 4.37 15.81 -11.85
CA TRP A 473 3.57 15.08 -12.83
C TRP A 473 4.36 14.81 -14.13
N LEU A 474 5.16 15.77 -14.59
CA LEU A 474 5.99 15.61 -15.78
C LEU A 474 7.11 14.61 -15.59
N THR A 475 7.80 14.64 -14.45
CA THR A 475 8.81 13.64 -14.09
C THR A 475 8.20 12.24 -14.13
N LEU A 476 7.06 12.03 -13.47
CA LEU A 476 6.39 10.72 -13.46
C LEU A 476 5.88 10.31 -14.86
N SER A 477 5.23 11.21 -15.61
CA SER A 477 4.53 10.86 -16.85
C SER A 477 5.37 10.92 -18.13
N ARG A 478 6.45 11.72 -18.15
CA ARG A 478 7.34 11.92 -19.31
C ARG A 478 8.70 11.29 -19.12
N MET A 479 9.36 11.50 -17.98
CA MET A 479 10.67 10.87 -17.74
C MET A 479 10.52 9.39 -17.42
N LEU A 480 9.61 9.05 -16.49
CA LEU A 480 9.39 7.66 -16.09
C LEU A 480 8.32 6.94 -16.91
N GLY A 481 7.59 7.66 -17.78
CA GLY A 481 6.61 7.06 -18.70
C GLY A 481 5.38 6.45 -18.02
N LEU A 482 5.02 6.92 -16.82
CA LEU A 482 3.90 6.40 -16.04
C LEU A 482 2.56 7.01 -16.47
N ASN A 483 1.49 6.25 -16.26
CA ASN A 483 0.13 6.78 -16.38
C ASN A 483 -0.25 7.50 -15.08
N VAL A 484 -0.45 8.81 -15.16
CA VAL A 484 -0.69 9.65 -13.98
C VAL A 484 -2.02 10.41 -14.08
N ASN A 485 -2.93 10.12 -13.16
CA ASN A 485 -4.15 10.88 -12.93
C ASN A 485 -3.85 12.08 -12.02
N PHE A 486 -3.44 13.19 -12.64
CA PHE A 486 -3.11 14.44 -11.98
C PHE A 486 -4.34 15.37 -11.90
N ALA A 487 -4.96 15.43 -10.73
CA ALA A 487 -6.13 16.29 -10.48
C ALA A 487 -6.23 16.63 -8.99
N ASN A 488 -7.13 17.55 -8.64
CA ASN A 488 -7.40 17.86 -7.24
C ASN A 488 -8.25 16.73 -6.62
N HIS A 489 -7.61 15.91 -5.79
CA HIS A 489 -8.23 14.76 -5.15
C HIS A 489 -8.56 15.05 -3.69
N SER A 490 -9.68 14.51 -3.22
CA SER A 490 -10.06 14.56 -1.80
C SER A 490 -10.10 13.14 -1.24
N VAL A 491 -9.52 12.99 -0.05
CA VAL A 491 -9.47 11.72 0.67
C VAL A 491 -10.15 11.91 2.03
N THR A 492 -10.88 10.89 2.48
CA THR A 492 -11.40 10.84 3.84
C THR A 492 -10.35 10.19 4.73
N SER A 493 -9.91 10.90 5.77
CA SER A 493 -9.01 10.32 6.77
C SER A 493 -9.63 9.04 7.36
N PRO A 494 -8.86 7.95 7.46
CA PRO A 494 -9.34 6.72 8.08
C PRO A 494 -9.83 6.98 9.50
N SER A 495 -11.01 6.46 9.85
CA SER A 495 -11.47 6.45 11.23
C SER A 495 -10.72 5.37 11.99
N GLU A 496 -10.07 5.73 13.10
CA GLU A 496 -9.40 4.75 13.97
C GLU A 496 -10.37 3.64 14.43
N ILE A 497 -9.86 2.42 14.55
CA ILE A 497 -10.58 1.33 15.21
C ILE A 497 -10.55 1.50 16.74
N THR A 498 -11.46 0.82 17.44
CA THR A 498 -11.34 0.63 18.89
C THR A 498 -10.19 -0.37 19.15
N ALA A 499 -8.95 0.12 19.13
CA ALA A 499 -7.75 -0.69 19.32
C ALA A 499 -7.53 -1.15 20.78
N ASP A 500 -8.44 -0.77 21.69
CA ASP A 500 -8.45 -1.17 23.10
C ASP A 500 -9.03 -2.57 23.33
N ALA A 501 -9.55 -3.24 22.29
CA ALA A 501 -10.15 -4.56 22.44
C ALA A 501 -9.09 -5.61 22.84
N GLU A 502 -9.11 -6.04 24.10
CA GLU A 502 -8.25 -7.11 24.63
C GLU A 502 -8.78 -8.51 24.30
N THR A 503 -9.97 -8.56 23.71
CA THR A 503 -10.65 -9.79 23.32
C THR A 503 -11.39 -9.61 22.01
N TYR A 504 -11.57 -10.70 21.27
CA TYR A 504 -12.43 -10.73 20.08
C TYR A 504 -13.31 -11.97 20.05
N GLN A 505 -14.31 -11.94 19.18
CA GLN A 505 -15.16 -13.08 18.86
C GLN A 505 -15.21 -13.28 17.34
N LEU A 506 -15.36 -14.53 16.89
CA LEU A 506 -15.49 -14.82 15.47
C LEU A 506 -16.92 -14.63 14.95
N PHE A 507 -17.92 -14.79 15.81
CA PHE A 507 -19.34 -14.63 15.52
C PHE A 507 -20.12 -14.30 16.80
N PRO A 508 -21.31 -13.65 16.73
CA PRO A 508 -22.12 -13.35 17.91
C PRO A 508 -22.41 -14.60 18.76
N GLY A 509 -22.09 -14.53 20.06
CA GLY A 509 -22.28 -15.64 20.99
C GLY A 509 -21.25 -16.76 20.87
N GLY A 510 -20.19 -16.59 20.07
CA GLY A 510 -19.06 -17.53 20.02
C GLY A 510 -18.16 -17.47 21.26
N LYS A 511 -17.07 -18.25 21.22
CA LYS A 511 -16.00 -18.13 22.24
C LYS A 511 -15.38 -16.74 22.17
N THR A 512 -15.17 -16.14 23.32
CA THR A 512 -14.33 -14.95 23.48
C THR A 512 -12.88 -15.38 23.57
N TYR A 513 -12.05 -14.88 22.66
CA TYR A 513 -10.60 -15.12 22.62
C TYR A 513 -9.89 -13.92 23.23
N THR A 514 -8.94 -14.17 24.13
CA THR A 514 -8.05 -13.14 24.68
C THR A 514 -6.89 -12.92 23.73
N VAL A 515 -6.58 -11.67 23.42
CA VAL A 515 -5.48 -11.30 22.53
C VAL A 515 -4.16 -11.35 23.32
N PRO A 516 -3.20 -12.22 22.96
CA PRO A 516 -1.88 -12.24 23.57
C PRO A 516 -1.15 -10.90 23.37
N SER A 517 -0.35 -10.50 24.35
CA SER A 517 0.46 -9.28 24.27
C SER A 517 1.92 -9.59 23.95
N ILE A 518 2.54 -8.75 23.12
CA ILE A 518 3.97 -8.77 22.77
C ILE A 518 4.58 -7.39 23.01
N ASN A 519 5.86 -7.34 23.37
CA ASN A 519 6.57 -6.08 23.64
C ASN A 519 8.09 -6.29 23.70
N GLY A 520 8.82 -5.18 23.75
CA GLY A 520 10.28 -5.17 23.85
C GLY A 520 10.92 -5.71 22.57
N ASN A 521 12.11 -6.27 22.71
CA ASN A 521 12.83 -6.89 21.60
C ASN A 521 12.49 -8.40 21.54
N ILE A 522 11.92 -8.85 20.43
CA ILE A 522 11.61 -10.26 20.19
C ILE A 522 12.56 -10.83 19.13
N ARG A 523 13.10 -12.04 19.38
CA ARG A 523 14.05 -12.77 18.50
C ARG A 523 13.86 -14.27 18.65
N ASP A 524 14.20 -15.05 17.63
CA ASP A 524 14.17 -16.51 17.64
C ASP A 524 12.80 -17.10 18.03
N VAL A 525 11.71 -16.42 17.63
CA VAL A 525 10.35 -16.78 18.03
C VAL A 525 9.41 -16.89 16.84
N SER A 526 8.49 -17.85 16.95
CA SER A 526 7.40 -18.03 16.00
C SER A 526 6.05 -17.89 16.70
N PHE A 527 5.24 -16.95 16.22
CA PHE A 527 3.85 -16.77 16.63
C PHE A 527 2.95 -17.20 15.48
N VAL A 528 2.22 -18.30 15.67
CA VAL A 528 1.28 -18.85 14.69
C VAL A 528 -0.13 -18.97 15.29
N PRO A 529 -1.20 -18.93 14.48
CA PRO A 529 -2.56 -19.03 14.98
C PRO A 529 -2.81 -20.33 15.74
N SER A 530 -3.44 -20.21 16.91
CA SER A 530 -3.91 -21.35 17.71
C SER A 530 -5.43 -21.47 17.57
N MET A 531 -5.90 -22.55 16.95
CA MET A 531 -7.35 -22.77 16.75
C MET A 531 -8.15 -22.86 18.06
N THR A 532 -7.48 -23.13 19.19
CA THR A 532 -8.14 -23.15 20.50
C THR A 532 -8.15 -21.79 21.17
N ASP A 533 -7.09 -21.00 21.06
CA ASP A 533 -6.85 -19.84 21.93
C ASP A 533 -6.71 -18.51 21.20
N ASN A 534 -6.19 -18.52 19.98
CA ASN A 534 -6.02 -17.33 19.14
C ASN A 534 -6.08 -17.69 17.65
N PRO A 535 -7.27 -18.05 17.12
CA PRO A 535 -7.42 -18.59 15.76
C PRO A 535 -7.09 -17.58 14.65
N LEU A 536 -7.06 -16.29 14.94
CA LEU A 536 -6.70 -15.24 13.99
C LEU A 536 -5.22 -14.84 14.06
N GLY A 537 -4.46 -15.34 15.04
CA GLY A 537 -3.06 -14.93 15.24
C GLY A 537 -2.90 -13.47 15.65
N VAL A 538 -3.90 -12.86 16.30
CA VAL A 538 -3.82 -11.45 16.69
C VAL A 538 -2.85 -11.29 17.84
N LEU A 539 -1.89 -10.37 17.73
CA LEU A 539 -0.90 -10.03 18.74
C LEU A 539 -1.01 -8.54 19.06
N ARG A 540 -1.26 -8.23 20.33
CA ARG A 540 -1.37 -6.84 20.79
C ARG A 540 -0.02 -6.34 21.26
N VAL A 541 0.40 -5.18 20.77
CA VAL A 541 1.63 -4.53 21.21
C VAL A 541 1.41 -3.80 22.54
N GLN A 542 2.32 -3.96 23.51
CA GLN A 542 2.27 -3.25 24.79
C GLN A 542 3.57 -2.47 25.08
N GLY A 543 3.58 -1.17 24.76
CA GLY A 543 4.81 -0.37 24.74
C GLY A 543 5.58 -0.58 23.44
N ALA A 544 6.85 -0.17 23.37
CA ALA A 544 7.65 -0.33 22.15
C ALA A 544 7.81 -1.81 21.76
N LEU A 545 7.77 -2.09 20.46
CA LEU A 545 8.07 -3.40 19.88
C LEU A 545 9.21 -3.27 18.88
N ASP A 546 10.21 -4.11 19.05
CA ASP A 546 11.32 -4.28 18.14
C ASP A 546 11.40 -5.76 17.71
N VAL A 547 11.13 -5.99 16.43
CA VAL A 547 11.17 -7.31 15.80
C VAL A 547 12.59 -7.53 15.27
N GLY A 548 13.35 -8.35 15.99
CA GLY A 548 14.73 -8.69 15.64
C GLY A 548 14.84 -10.02 14.89
N ASP A 549 15.98 -10.68 15.08
CA ASP A 549 16.40 -11.83 14.28
C ASP A 549 15.46 -13.06 14.36
N ASP A 550 15.29 -13.74 13.23
CA ASP A 550 14.61 -15.03 13.09
C ASP A 550 13.18 -15.06 13.69
N VAL A 551 12.44 -13.96 13.53
CA VAL A 551 11.04 -13.86 13.94
C VAL A 551 10.09 -14.25 12.81
N THR A 552 9.16 -15.17 13.10
CA THR A 552 8.04 -15.50 12.20
C THR A 552 6.71 -15.20 12.87
N ILE A 553 5.87 -14.36 12.26
CA ILE A 553 4.53 -14.05 12.75
C ILE A 553 3.52 -14.35 11.64
N GLU A 554 2.60 -15.27 11.89
CA GLU A 554 1.41 -15.50 11.07
C GLU A 554 0.20 -14.94 11.82
N GLY A 555 -0.38 -13.83 11.34
CA GLY A 555 -1.36 -13.12 12.13
C GLY A 555 -1.51 -11.63 11.82
N LEU A 556 -2.02 -10.92 12.82
CA LEU A 556 -2.18 -9.47 12.85
C LEU A 556 -1.42 -8.92 14.06
N ILE A 557 -0.45 -8.04 13.84
CA ILE A 557 0.16 -7.21 14.88
C ILE A 557 -0.66 -5.93 15.00
N ILE A 558 -1.14 -5.60 16.21
CA ILE A 558 -1.99 -4.43 16.44
C ILE A 558 -1.49 -3.59 17.61
N THR A 559 -1.32 -2.29 17.40
CA THR A 559 -1.00 -1.33 18.49
C THR A 559 -2.28 -0.72 19.06
N PRO A 560 -2.49 -0.76 20.39
CA PRO A 560 -3.67 -0.15 21.01
C PRO A 560 -3.59 1.38 21.09
N THR A 561 -2.39 1.97 21.05
CA THR A 561 -2.14 3.39 21.29
C THR A 561 -1.42 4.05 20.12
N ALA A 562 -1.71 5.32 19.86
CA ALA A 562 -1.10 6.13 18.80
C ALA A 562 0.24 6.79 19.21
N ASN A 563 1.02 6.12 20.06
CA ASN A 563 2.36 6.57 20.51
C ASN A 563 3.26 5.34 20.65
N THR A 564 3.19 4.44 19.68
CA THR A 564 3.77 3.11 19.79
C THR A 564 4.22 2.65 18.42
N ASP A 565 5.52 2.78 18.21
CA ASP A 565 6.17 2.37 16.99
C ASP A 565 6.38 0.86 16.97
N ILE A 566 6.32 0.30 15.77
CA ILE A 566 6.76 -1.06 15.48
C ILE A 566 8.05 -0.94 14.68
N HIS A 567 9.16 -1.38 15.26
CA HIS A 567 10.44 -1.47 14.57
C HIS A 567 10.66 -2.88 14.03
N LEU A 568 11.15 -2.98 12.80
CA LEU A 568 11.76 -4.18 12.24
C LEU A 568 13.26 -3.90 12.13
N SER A 569 14.11 -4.62 12.88
CA SER A 569 15.54 -4.30 12.98
C SER A 569 16.52 -5.47 12.79
N GLY A 570 16.01 -6.69 12.63
CA GLY A 570 16.83 -7.90 12.53
C GLY A 570 16.74 -8.63 11.20
N ASP A 571 17.44 -9.75 11.13
CA ASP A 571 17.48 -10.61 9.94
C ASP A 571 16.44 -11.73 9.99
N GLY A 572 16.01 -12.22 8.83
CA GLY A 572 15.13 -13.40 8.76
C GLY A 572 13.69 -13.17 9.25
N ILE A 573 13.23 -11.91 9.27
CA ILE A 573 11.88 -11.54 9.69
C ILE A 573 10.87 -11.96 8.63
N LYS A 574 9.85 -12.73 9.04
CA LYS A 574 8.76 -13.20 8.17
C LYS A 574 7.41 -12.90 8.78
N LEU A 575 6.66 -12.00 8.16
CA LEU A 575 5.32 -11.62 8.61
C LEU A 575 4.30 -12.02 7.53
N THR A 576 3.34 -12.87 7.88
CA THR A 576 2.33 -13.38 6.95
C THR A 576 0.93 -13.15 7.49
N ALA A 577 0.04 -12.61 6.67
CA ALA A 577 -1.35 -12.38 7.03
C ALA A 577 -2.14 -13.69 7.17
N THR A 578 -3.05 -13.73 8.15
CA THR A 578 -4.01 -14.85 8.29
C THR A 578 -5.09 -14.78 7.22
N THR A 579 -5.22 -15.86 6.44
CA THR A 579 -6.36 -16.04 5.52
C THR A 579 -7.64 -16.33 6.29
N LEU A 580 -8.70 -15.57 5.98
CA LEU A 580 -10.01 -15.70 6.56
C LEU A 580 -10.84 -16.77 5.83
N PRO A 581 -11.55 -17.66 6.56
CA PRO A 581 -12.45 -18.61 5.93
C PRO A 581 -13.52 -17.94 5.04
N ALA A 582 -13.76 -18.53 3.88
CA ALA A 582 -14.68 -17.98 2.91
C ALA A 582 -16.13 -17.91 3.43
N VAL A 583 -16.84 -16.90 2.95
CA VAL A 583 -18.30 -16.79 3.06
C VAL A 583 -18.93 -17.56 1.90
N ILE A 584 -20.07 -18.21 2.13
CA ILE A 584 -20.77 -18.96 1.08
C ILE A 584 -21.14 -18.04 -0.09
N GLY A 585 -20.71 -18.44 -1.29
CA GLY A 585 -20.97 -17.70 -2.52
C GLY A 585 -19.97 -16.60 -2.83
N ASP A 586 -19.03 -16.32 -1.92
CA ASP A 586 -17.88 -15.42 -2.17
C ASP A 586 -16.63 -16.27 -2.38
N THR A 587 -16.01 -16.14 -3.56
CA THR A 587 -14.76 -16.81 -3.92
C THR A 587 -13.54 -15.91 -3.73
N THR A 588 -13.73 -14.66 -3.33
CA THR A 588 -12.65 -13.72 -3.09
C THR A 588 -11.81 -14.20 -1.91
N PRO A 589 -10.47 -14.30 -2.02
CA PRO A 589 -9.63 -14.59 -0.87
C PRO A 589 -9.54 -13.33 0.00
N TRP A 590 -9.83 -13.50 1.28
CA TRP A 590 -9.79 -12.42 2.27
C TRP A 590 -8.76 -12.70 3.34
N GLU A 591 -8.02 -11.67 3.73
CA GLU A 591 -6.99 -11.74 4.76
C GLU A 591 -7.21 -10.67 5.82
N LEU A 592 -6.67 -10.91 7.02
CA LEU A 592 -6.38 -9.82 7.94
C LEU A 592 -5.18 -9.01 7.43
N PRO A 593 -5.04 -7.74 7.82
CA PRO A 593 -3.77 -7.06 7.72
C PRO A 593 -2.74 -7.79 8.58
N VAL A 594 -1.47 -7.72 8.18
CA VAL A 594 -0.38 -8.28 8.97
C VAL A 594 0.09 -7.29 10.05
N ILE A 595 0.02 -5.99 9.75
CA ILE A 595 0.29 -4.92 10.70
C ILE A 595 -0.85 -3.89 10.66
N TYR A 596 -1.33 -3.51 11.84
CA TYR A 596 -2.11 -2.30 12.09
C TYR A 596 -1.40 -1.50 13.18
N SER A 597 -0.66 -0.47 12.78
CA SER A 597 -0.07 0.51 13.69
C SER A 597 -0.94 1.77 13.74
N ARG A 598 -1.16 2.28 14.96
CA ARG A 598 -1.80 3.57 15.22
C ARG A 598 -0.81 4.73 15.15
N ASP A 599 0.47 4.41 15.01
CA ASP A 599 1.58 5.34 14.94
C ASP A 599 2.46 4.93 13.76
N ASP A 600 3.78 4.84 13.95
CA ASP A 600 4.73 4.52 12.91
C ASP A 600 4.99 3.01 12.77
N VAL A 601 5.41 2.62 11.56
CA VAL A 601 6.05 1.34 11.27
C VAL A 601 7.39 1.67 10.64
N ILE A 602 8.46 1.28 11.32
CA ILE A 602 9.83 1.67 11.00
C ILE A 602 10.64 0.43 10.67
N VAL A 603 11.37 0.47 9.56
CA VAL A 603 12.30 -0.58 9.13
C VAL A 603 13.72 -0.02 9.23
N ASP A 604 14.50 -0.57 10.15
CA ASP A 604 15.86 -0.13 10.48
C ASP A 604 16.84 -1.25 10.15
N ASP A 605 17.53 -1.17 9.01
CA ASP A 605 18.59 -2.14 8.64
C ASP A 605 18.19 -3.64 8.67
N ALA A 606 16.91 -3.94 8.44
CA ALA A 606 16.37 -5.29 8.59
C ALA A 606 16.42 -6.13 7.30
N GLN A 607 16.30 -7.46 7.43
CA GLN A 607 15.91 -8.36 6.35
C GLN A 607 14.52 -8.95 6.60
N ALA A 608 13.49 -8.26 6.09
CA ALA A 608 12.10 -8.58 6.30
C ALA A 608 11.35 -8.94 5.01
N VAL A 609 10.54 -10.00 5.10
CA VAL A 609 9.55 -10.39 4.09
C VAL A 609 8.16 -10.31 4.71
N VAL A 610 7.29 -9.51 4.10
CA VAL A 610 5.95 -9.22 4.59
C VAL A 610 4.93 -9.58 3.51
N GLU A 611 4.07 -10.55 3.81
CA GLU A 611 2.98 -11.00 2.93
C GLU A 611 1.64 -10.61 3.54
N GLY A 612 1.03 -9.51 3.09
CA GLY A 612 -0.21 -9.00 3.66
C GLY A 612 -0.34 -7.47 3.57
N ALA A 613 -1.34 -6.92 4.26
CA ALA A 613 -1.50 -5.47 4.34
C ALA A 613 -0.78 -4.88 5.56
N VAL A 614 0.00 -3.81 5.34
CA VAL A 614 0.57 -2.94 6.37
C VAL A 614 -0.25 -1.66 6.42
N ILE A 615 -0.86 -1.40 7.58
CA ILE A 615 -1.62 -0.18 7.84
C ILE A 615 -0.87 0.61 8.92
N ALA A 616 -0.31 1.75 8.55
CA ALA A 616 0.30 2.72 9.46
C ALA A 616 -0.60 3.97 9.53
N HIS A 617 -1.02 4.36 10.72
CA HIS A 617 -1.89 5.53 10.85
C HIS A 617 -1.13 6.85 10.78
N ASP A 618 0.19 6.85 11.00
CA ASP A 618 1.05 8.00 10.70
C ASP A 618 2.06 7.62 9.59
N GLN A 619 3.31 7.29 9.93
CA GLN A 619 4.37 7.10 8.95
C GLN A 619 4.70 5.62 8.72
N PHE A 620 4.91 5.26 7.46
CA PHE A 620 5.69 4.07 7.11
C PHE A 620 7.10 4.51 6.69
N GLU A 621 8.10 4.10 7.45
CA GLU A 621 9.49 4.50 7.28
C GLU A 621 10.40 3.30 7.01
N ILE A 622 11.26 3.45 6.02
CA ILE A 622 12.47 2.64 5.87
C ILE A 622 13.62 3.60 6.09
N ASP A 623 14.33 3.44 7.21
CA ASP A 623 15.43 4.31 7.58
C ASP A 623 16.56 4.20 6.56
N GLN A 624 17.32 5.28 6.42
CA GLN A 624 18.60 5.22 5.73
C GLN A 624 19.48 4.15 6.40
N GLY A 625 20.09 3.28 5.59
CA GLY A 625 20.76 2.11 6.12
C GLY A 625 21.68 1.44 5.12
N LYS A 626 22.21 0.28 5.49
CA LYS A 626 23.16 -0.51 4.69
C LYS A 626 22.56 -0.97 3.37
N ASP A 627 23.43 -1.20 2.39
CA ASP A 627 23.05 -1.65 1.04
C ASP A 627 22.39 -3.04 1.03
N ASP A 628 22.69 -3.89 2.01
CA ASP A 628 22.11 -5.23 2.15
C ASP A 628 20.77 -5.26 2.92
N ALA A 629 20.31 -4.11 3.43
CA ALA A 629 19.00 -3.99 4.05
C ALA A 629 17.90 -4.35 3.05
N LYS A 630 16.94 -5.18 3.49
CA LYS A 630 15.93 -5.78 2.63
C LYS A 630 14.55 -5.70 3.27
N PHE A 631 13.61 -5.10 2.54
CA PHE A 631 12.20 -5.09 2.89
C PHE A 631 11.35 -5.42 1.68
N LEU A 632 10.74 -6.60 1.68
CA LEU A 632 9.86 -7.05 0.61
C LEU A 632 8.41 -7.14 1.12
N LEU A 633 7.57 -6.19 0.71
CA LEU A 633 6.13 -6.23 0.96
C LEU A 633 5.38 -6.75 -0.27
N SER A 634 4.78 -7.92 -0.15
CA SER A 634 3.83 -8.47 -1.12
C SER A 634 2.39 -8.30 -0.58
N GLY A 635 1.77 -7.18 -0.90
CA GLY A 635 0.43 -6.85 -0.41
C GLY A 635 0.09 -5.38 -0.60
N MET A 636 -0.42 -4.75 0.46
CA MET A 636 -0.84 -3.35 0.43
C MET A 636 -0.12 -2.54 1.52
N LEU A 637 0.37 -1.36 1.17
CA LEU A 637 0.76 -0.31 2.11
C LEU A 637 -0.33 0.75 2.19
N HIS A 638 -0.85 1.02 3.38
CA HIS A 638 -1.79 2.08 3.67
C HIS A 638 -1.22 2.97 4.77
N ALA A 639 -0.81 4.19 4.45
CA ALA A 639 -0.13 5.09 5.39
C ALA A 639 -0.57 6.54 5.25
N GLN A 640 -0.37 7.37 6.28
CA GLN A 640 -0.57 8.82 6.12
C GLN A 640 0.51 9.40 5.21
N ARG A 641 1.75 8.97 5.41
CA ARG A 641 2.92 9.33 4.59
C ARG A 641 3.92 8.19 4.55
N THR A 642 4.89 8.28 3.66
CA THR A 642 6.04 7.36 3.63
C THR A 642 7.36 8.11 3.53
N ALA A 643 8.38 7.57 4.18
CA ALA A 643 9.77 7.97 4.04
C ALA A 643 10.60 6.73 3.73
N ILE A 644 11.24 6.68 2.57
CA ILE A 644 12.16 5.61 2.19
C ILE A 644 13.52 6.27 1.98
N GLY A 645 14.43 6.05 2.94
CA GLY A 645 15.78 6.60 2.94
C GLY A 645 16.70 5.91 1.94
N THR A 646 17.77 6.61 1.55
CA THR A 646 18.85 6.09 0.72
C THR A 646 19.53 4.88 1.36
N ARG A 647 20.28 4.10 0.57
CA ARG A 647 21.28 3.18 1.12
C ARG A 647 22.61 3.90 1.33
N GLU A 648 23.49 3.37 2.19
CA GLU A 648 24.80 3.97 2.51
C GLU A 648 25.64 4.26 1.27
N SER A 649 25.67 3.36 0.27
CA SER A 649 26.35 3.63 -1.00
C SER A 649 25.72 4.79 -1.76
N TRP A 650 24.40 4.98 -1.68
CA TRP A 650 23.66 6.03 -2.39
C TRP A 650 23.65 7.39 -1.66
N ASP A 651 24.00 7.43 -0.37
CA ASP A 651 24.10 8.68 0.38
C ASP A 651 25.44 9.40 0.09
N GLN A 652 25.48 10.10 -1.04
CA GLN A 652 26.67 10.80 -1.52
C GLN A 652 26.54 12.33 -1.41
N PHE A 653 27.67 12.99 -1.16
CA PHE A 653 27.75 14.44 -1.19
C PHE A 653 27.51 14.99 -2.61
N GLN A 654 26.94 16.20 -2.70
CA GLN A 654 26.56 16.83 -3.96
C GLN A 654 27.67 16.83 -5.03
N ASN A 655 28.91 17.18 -4.65
CA ASN A 655 30.04 17.23 -5.58
C ASN A 655 30.40 15.86 -6.16
N LYS A 656 30.19 14.77 -5.41
CA LYS A 656 30.48 13.43 -5.90
C LYS A 656 29.50 13.01 -6.99
N TRP A 657 28.21 13.38 -6.88
CA TRP A 657 27.24 13.14 -7.95
C TRP A 657 27.59 13.89 -9.24
N ASP A 658 28.07 15.12 -9.11
CA ASP A 658 28.53 15.91 -10.26
C ASP A 658 29.78 15.27 -10.91
N ASP A 659 30.77 14.87 -10.10
CA ASP A 659 31.98 14.17 -10.58
C ASP A 659 31.63 12.84 -11.29
N GLN A 660 30.69 12.06 -10.75
CA GLN A 660 30.23 10.81 -11.36
C GLN A 660 29.53 11.02 -12.70
N LEU A 661 28.70 12.06 -12.82
CA LEU A 661 28.06 12.40 -14.09
C LEU A 661 29.11 12.85 -15.13
N ASP A 662 30.08 13.66 -14.73
CA ASP A 662 31.15 14.12 -15.61
C ASP A 662 32.02 12.93 -16.08
N ASN A 663 32.41 12.03 -15.18
CA ASN A 663 33.14 10.81 -15.53
C ASN A 663 32.35 9.92 -16.50
N PHE A 664 31.06 9.71 -16.24
CA PHE A 664 30.18 8.97 -17.15
C PHE A 664 30.14 9.61 -18.55
N VAL A 665 30.05 10.94 -18.63
CA VAL A 665 30.06 11.68 -19.90
C VAL A 665 31.42 11.56 -20.60
N ASP A 666 32.53 11.55 -19.87
CA ASP A 666 33.87 11.39 -20.42
C ASP A 666 34.14 9.97 -20.93
N ASP A 667 33.70 8.95 -20.19
CA ASP A 667 33.91 7.53 -20.52
C ASP A 667 33.06 7.08 -21.72
N THR A 668 31.80 7.48 -21.73
CA THR A 668 30.83 7.06 -22.75
C THR A 668 30.76 8.05 -23.92
N GLY A 669 31.19 9.28 -23.70
CA GLY A 669 30.95 10.41 -24.58
C GLY A 669 29.55 10.99 -24.37
N ALA A 670 29.42 12.31 -24.52
CA ALA A 670 28.18 13.06 -24.27
C ALA A 670 26.92 12.60 -25.03
N ASP A 671 27.06 11.67 -25.99
CA ASP A 671 26.01 11.16 -26.86
C ASP A 671 25.85 9.64 -26.87
N ALA A 672 26.59 8.88 -26.04
CA ALA A 672 26.44 7.44 -26.02
C ALA A 672 25.05 7.00 -25.56
N ASP A 673 24.61 5.87 -26.12
CA ASP A 673 23.36 5.18 -25.77
C ASP A 673 23.46 4.45 -24.40
N ASP A 674 24.55 4.64 -23.68
CA ASP A 674 24.78 4.07 -22.36
C ASP A 674 23.87 4.71 -21.30
N TYR A 675 23.55 3.93 -20.26
CA TYR A 675 22.60 4.30 -19.23
C TYR A 675 23.33 4.66 -17.95
N PHE A 676 23.16 5.90 -17.48
CA PHE A 676 23.82 6.36 -16.26
C PHE A 676 23.52 5.49 -15.03
N PRO A 677 22.26 5.04 -14.77
CA PRO A 677 22.00 4.12 -13.67
C PRO A 677 22.81 2.82 -13.75
N GLN A 678 22.96 2.25 -14.95
CA GLN A 678 23.71 1.01 -15.14
C GLN A 678 25.21 1.23 -14.95
N TRP A 679 25.75 2.35 -15.44
CA TRP A 679 27.15 2.69 -15.23
C TRP A 679 27.47 2.91 -13.74
N LEU A 680 26.54 3.52 -12.97
CA LEU A 680 26.70 3.65 -11.52
C LEU A 680 26.78 2.27 -10.82
N ASP A 681 25.95 1.31 -11.25
CA ASP A 681 25.97 -0.08 -10.75
C ASP A 681 27.27 -0.80 -11.12
N ASP A 682 27.69 -0.70 -12.39
CA ASP A 682 28.82 -1.45 -12.93
C ASP A 682 30.20 -0.88 -12.50
N GLU A 683 30.33 0.46 -12.40
CA GLU A 683 31.63 1.14 -12.23
C GLU A 683 31.79 1.88 -10.90
N GLU A 684 30.69 2.27 -10.22
CA GLU A 684 30.72 3.10 -9.00
C GLU A 684 30.24 2.37 -7.73
N ASP A 685 29.96 1.06 -7.80
CA ASP A 685 29.49 0.24 -6.68
C ASP A 685 28.20 0.78 -6.05
N LEU A 686 27.28 1.27 -6.90
CA LEU A 686 25.95 1.77 -6.53
C LEU A 686 24.87 0.80 -7.00
N PRO A 687 24.60 -0.27 -6.23
CA PRO A 687 23.76 -1.37 -6.69
C PRO A 687 22.34 -0.92 -7.01
N LEU A 688 21.85 -1.32 -8.19
CA LEU A 688 20.44 -1.14 -8.61
C LEU A 688 19.53 -2.28 -8.12
N ASP A 689 19.86 -2.90 -7.00
CA ASP A 689 19.10 -4.02 -6.49
C ASP A 689 17.64 -3.62 -6.13
N LYS A 690 16.81 -4.64 -5.94
CA LYS A 690 15.41 -4.46 -5.54
C LYS A 690 15.18 -4.98 -4.13
N ASN A 691 16.15 -4.77 -3.24
CA ASN A 691 16.06 -5.22 -1.86
C ASN A 691 14.93 -4.50 -1.11
N LEU A 692 14.59 -3.28 -1.53
CA LEU A 692 13.42 -2.54 -1.06
C LEU A 692 12.31 -2.61 -2.11
N SER A 693 11.22 -3.32 -1.82
CA SER A 693 10.08 -3.38 -2.72
C SER A 693 8.73 -3.47 -2.03
N ILE A 694 7.73 -2.83 -2.64
CA ILE A 694 6.32 -2.91 -2.29
C ILE A 694 5.58 -3.32 -3.55
N SER A 695 4.95 -4.48 -3.55
CA SER A 695 4.34 -5.06 -4.74
C SER A 695 2.96 -5.64 -4.44
N PRO A 696 2.02 -5.62 -5.42
CA PRO A 696 0.77 -6.34 -5.26
C PRO A 696 1.06 -7.85 -5.07
N PRO A 697 0.18 -8.57 -4.38
CA PRO A 697 0.32 -10.02 -4.25
C PRO A 697 0.19 -10.68 -5.62
N ALA A 698 0.87 -11.82 -5.80
CA ALA A 698 0.83 -12.58 -7.04
C ALA A 698 -0.60 -12.99 -7.47
N GLU A 699 -1.42 -13.32 -6.48
CA GLU A 699 -2.86 -13.52 -6.64
C GLU A 699 -3.62 -12.35 -5.98
N PRO A 700 -4.65 -11.77 -6.61
CA PRO A 700 -5.42 -10.68 -6.02
C PRO A 700 -6.05 -11.06 -4.68
N LYS A 701 -5.86 -10.22 -3.65
CA LYS A 701 -6.38 -10.41 -2.29
C LYS A 701 -7.21 -9.23 -1.84
N SER A 702 -8.16 -9.47 -0.94
CA SER A 702 -8.90 -8.42 -0.21
C SER A 702 -8.55 -8.45 1.27
N TYR A 703 -8.48 -7.29 1.90
CA TYR A 703 -8.11 -7.14 3.30
C TYR A 703 -9.31 -6.71 4.13
N TYR A 704 -9.48 -7.34 5.30
CA TYR A 704 -10.51 -6.97 6.27
C TYR A 704 -10.03 -5.83 7.16
N TRP A 705 -10.88 -4.85 7.43
CA TRP A 705 -10.55 -3.77 8.37
C TRP A 705 -10.57 -4.32 9.82
N PRO A 706 -9.46 -4.25 10.58
CA PRO A 706 -9.26 -5.08 11.78
C PRO A 706 -10.01 -4.57 13.02
N ASP A 707 -11.32 -4.30 12.93
CA ASP A 707 -12.16 -3.92 14.06
C ASP A 707 -12.47 -5.14 14.94
N LEU A 708 -11.64 -5.35 15.96
CA LEU A 708 -11.75 -6.45 16.92
C LEU A 708 -12.94 -6.31 17.89
N SER A 709 -13.54 -5.12 18.00
CA SER A 709 -14.70 -4.88 18.87
C SER A 709 -15.98 -5.56 18.35
N ARG A 710 -15.97 -5.98 17.08
CA ARG A 710 -17.10 -6.59 16.41
C ARG A 710 -16.77 -8.02 15.98
N PRO A 711 -17.74 -8.93 16.04
CA PRO A 711 -17.52 -10.29 15.55
C PRO A 711 -17.33 -10.30 14.04
N LEU A 712 -16.38 -11.10 13.55
CA LEU A 712 -16.02 -11.17 12.13
C LEU A 712 -17.21 -11.57 11.24
N TYR A 713 -17.89 -12.66 11.58
CA TYR A 713 -19.04 -13.19 10.84
C TYR A 713 -20.36 -12.85 11.52
N LEU A 714 -21.38 -12.56 10.72
CA LEU A 714 -22.71 -12.18 11.19
C LEU A 714 -23.79 -13.11 10.64
N ALA A 715 -24.99 -12.98 11.20
CA ALA A 715 -26.19 -13.52 10.57
C ALA A 715 -26.45 -12.79 9.24
N ASP A 716 -26.82 -13.55 8.20
CA ASP A 716 -27.30 -12.97 6.94
C ASP A 716 -28.59 -12.18 7.24
N PRO A 717 -28.78 -10.96 6.69
CA PRO A 717 -30.00 -10.18 6.89
C PRO A 717 -31.29 -10.91 6.50
N LYS A 718 -31.21 -11.97 5.68
CA LYS A 718 -32.35 -12.82 5.28
C LYS A 718 -32.66 -13.94 6.27
N ASP A 719 -31.79 -14.20 7.24
CA ASP A 719 -31.97 -15.23 8.26
C ASP A 719 -32.36 -14.62 9.61
N ALA A 720 -33.08 -15.37 10.44
CA ALA A 720 -33.50 -14.92 11.77
C ALA A 720 -32.35 -14.89 12.81
N GLY A 721 -31.18 -15.39 12.45
CA GLY A 721 -30.00 -15.58 13.31
C GLY A 721 -28.90 -16.32 12.55
N LEU A 722 -27.88 -16.80 13.26
CA LEU A 722 -26.79 -17.57 12.66
C LEU A 722 -27.29 -18.91 12.09
N VAL A 723 -26.64 -19.39 11.03
CA VAL A 723 -26.99 -20.68 10.39
C VAL A 723 -25.94 -21.73 10.75
N TRP A 724 -26.41 -22.94 11.04
CA TRP A 724 -25.60 -24.03 11.56
C TRP A 724 -25.80 -25.30 10.74
N LYS A 725 -24.70 -25.95 10.36
CA LYS A 725 -24.68 -27.26 9.70
C LYS A 725 -24.44 -28.34 10.74
N TYR A 726 -25.21 -29.41 10.65
CA TYR A 726 -25.01 -30.58 11.51
C TYR A 726 -23.73 -31.33 11.10
N VAL A 727 -22.84 -31.60 12.06
CA VAL A 727 -21.60 -32.36 11.82
C VAL A 727 -21.76 -33.79 12.34
N ARG A 728 -22.06 -33.97 13.63
CA ARG A 728 -22.21 -35.30 14.26
C ARG A 728 -23.17 -35.30 15.46
N ARG A 729 -23.71 -36.49 15.78
CA ARG A 729 -24.46 -36.80 17.01
C ARG A 729 -23.70 -37.82 17.83
N SER A 730 -23.62 -37.63 19.14
CA SER A 730 -23.32 -38.73 20.05
C SER A 730 -24.47 -38.89 21.05
N ALA A 731 -24.85 -40.14 21.29
CA ALA A 731 -25.81 -40.49 22.34
C ALA A 731 -24.98 -40.97 23.53
N GLY A 732 -24.85 -40.14 24.57
CA GLY A 732 -24.19 -40.53 25.80
C GLY A 732 -25.04 -41.60 26.51
N GLY A 733 -24.61 -42.85 26.45
CA GLY A 733 -25.18 -43.95 27.22
C GLY A 733 -24.18 -44.43 28.26
N GLY A 734 -24.15 -43.77 29.42
CA GLY A 734 -23.54 -44.32 30.63
C GLY A 734 -24.64 -44.69 31.61
N GLY A 735 -24.96 -45.99 31.70
CA GLY A 735 -26.00 -46.55 32.58
C GLY A 735 -27.00 -47.40 31.82
#